data_AF-W4GHR1-F1
#
_entry.id   AF-W4GHR1-F1
#
_cell.length_a   1.000
_cell.length_b   1.000
_cell.length_c   1.000
_cell.angle_alpha   90.00
_cell.angle_beta   90.00
_cell.angle_gamma   90.00
#
_symmetry.space_group_name_H-M   'P 1'
#
loop_
_entity.id
_entity.type
_entity.pdbx_description
1 polymer ?
#
loop_
_entity_poly.entity_id
_entity_poly.type
_entity_poly.pdbx_seq_one_letter_code
_entity_poly.pdbx_strand_id
1 'polypeptide(L)'
;MSSVGLVLAVMLCIAQALPVPGVCYSPFHLAEYPLHGYESPYLLPAGMDADFKLMAQLGYTTVRTYYSNYYGYDIAPIAAKYGIQLYLGVYMTTESWYESQVTSAVNAAVNYPNTVQAILIGNENVAPYGTFTVEDIVTQMNFTRNRIFNQTNRTFPVGTVQRISEWLLSAPSMIQLGAASDVIGVNIYPFFDAGFTWTNPVALLQGSWNSMVTKFKLPKLLLTETGWPSGGAPATWAPNNTPSLANSLAYFQTFKQWMQDNQRQHDFWYSMFDSRPDETLWADMEYHFGLLTHDRSNKSTTTIPPTPAPTPQATPAPTPQATPAPTPQATPAFTPQATPAPTPQTTPALTPAPTPRPTPAPTYQPIPAPTPAPTREPTPAPIFPLTPRATPASTISGTCSAIQEDTDYTGATIAAVQRSTADLCCSDCNANSQCKLYVWFQGTCYLKSNLGTKSQSTGRRAGVKQLVGTTCSVIFENTEFQGNDISSSVRSSAELCCGDCNATPKCKAFVWFQGICYLKSAAGVQTTATSRRAGILLSSTTPAPLPISSTPAPTTTLAITPAPIAPLTPSPTTNTCSTIEENTDYTGAVIGTSAQATAEACCGVCKTTSTCQAYVWYLDTCYLKSAVGTKVNLTGRRAASISATPISCSTFENDVDYSGNDIGATKQVSANLCCSDCQAVAGCQLFVWRDGTCWLKRAKGASVRVLGATAGFLPSSMSVESCGVVEPNTDYVGNDVVSVAGATTSDCCQACQSERTCNAYSQSQGKCYLKSGRSTVSTVSGVTSARVNKCSTVEVGVDYVGNDLASAAAPSAQDCCAFCRNTNGCNAYTYGWGTCFLKTAKGATRANSAAQSATVVA
;
A
#
# COMPACT_ATOMS: atom_id res chain seq x y z
N MET A 1 -16.78 59.41 -63.36
CA MET A 1 -15.48 59.74 -62.75
C MET A 1 -15.74 59.77 -61.24
N SER A 2 -15.75 58.61 -60.57
CA SER A 2 -14.59 57.95 -59.94
C SER A 2 -14.00 58.85 -58.84
N SER A 3 -13.94 58.50 -57.55
CA SER A 3 -13.68 57.20 -56.93
C SER A 3 -14.08 57.24 -55.45
N VAL A 4 -14.82 56.25 -54.94
CA VAL A 4 -14.96 56.00 -53.49
C VAL A 4 -13.97 54.88 -53.13
N GLY A 5 -13.04 55.19 -52.23
CA GLY A 5 -12.00 54.26 -51.78
C GLY A 5 -12.58 53.14 -50.91
N LEU A 6 -12.40 51.90 -51.38
CA LEU A 6 -12.69 50.67 -50.66
C LEU A 6 -11.57 50.41 -49.65
N VAL A 7 -11.85 50.57 -48.35
CA VAL A 7 -10.97 50.06 -47.28
C VAL A 7 -11.30 48.58 -47.10
N LEU A 8 -10.45 47.71 -47.63
CA LEU A 8 -10.53 46.26 -47.46
C LEU A 8 -10.08 45.92 -46.04
N ALA A 9 -11.02 45.69 -45.12
CA ALA A 9 -10.72 45.07 -43.84
C ALA A 9 -10.38 43.60 -44.07
N VAL A 10 -9.10 43.25 -43.99
CA VAL A 10 -8.64 41.87 -43.96
C VAL A 10 -9.09 41.28 -42.62
N MET A 11 -10.22 40.56 -42.60
CA MET A 11 -10.55 39.64 -41.52
C MET A 11 -9.48 38.55 -41.52
N LEU A 12 -8.51 38.67 -40.63
CA LEU A 12 -7.65 37.56 -40.25
C LEU A 12 -8.55 36.53 -39.53
N CYS A 13 -9.04 35.52 -40.26
CA CYS A 13 -9.62 34.32 -39.66
C CYS A 13 -8.49 33.58 -38.93
N ILE A 14 -8.20 33.98 -37.70
CA ILE A 14 -7.44 33.12 -36.78
C ILE A 14 -8.39 31.96 -36.46
N ALA A 15 -8.13 30.79 -37.04
CA ALA A 15 -8.79 29.57 -36.62
C ALA A 15 -8.51 29.39 -35.11
N GLN A 16 -9.53 29.58 -34.27
CA GLN A 16 -9.39 29.38 -32.83
C GLN A 16 -9.12 27.89 -32.58
N ALA A 17 -8.09 27.60 -31.79
CA ALA A 17 -7.81 26.23 -31.38
C ALA A 17 -8.98 25.72 -30.51
N LEU A 18 -9.50 24.54 -30.83
CA LEU A 18 -10.56 23.89 -30.04
C LEU A 18 -10.11 23.70 -28.58
N PRO A 19 -11.06 23.76 -27.62
CA PRO A 19 -10.74 23.62 -26.20
C PRO A 19 -10.13 22.24 -25.94
N VAL A 20 -9.23 22.21 -24.95
CA VAL A 20 -8.62 20.98 -24.47
C VAL A 20 -9.49 20.43 -23.34
N PRO A 21 -10.07 19.23 -23.49
CA PRO A 21 -10.81 18.60 -22.40
C PRO A 21 -9.85 18.18 -21.29
N GLY A 22 -10.36 18.15 -20.05
CA GLY A 22 -9.68 17.44 -18.99
C GLY A 22 -9.71 15.93 -19.25
N VAL A 23 -8.88 15.17 -18.54
CA VAL A 23 -8.85 13.70 -18.66
C VAL A 23 -9.06 13.03 -17.31
N CYS A 24 -9.78 11.91 -17.33
CA CYS A 24 -9.88 11.02 -16.18
C CYS A 24 -8.58 10.20 -16.04
N TYR A 25 -8.07 10.11 -14.83
CA TYR A 25 -6.83 9.42 -14.50
C TYR A 25 -7.03 8.42 -13.37
N SER A 26 -6.45 7.23 -13.57
CA SER A 26 -6.21 6.23 -12.55
C SER A 26 -4.88 5.54 -12.86
N PRO A 27 -4.02 5.28 -11.86
CA PRO A 27 -2.75 4.58 -12.09
C PRO A 27 -2.91 3.07 -12.29
N PHE A 28 -4.13 2.54 -12.43
CA PHE A 28 -4.36 1.09 -12.55
C PHE A 28 -3.70 0.51 -13.80
N HIS A 29 -3.47 1.35 -14.82
CA HIS A 29 -2.73 1.01 -16.03
C HIS A 29 -1.23 0.72 -15.78
N LEU A 30 -0.68 1.18 -14.65
CA LEU A 30 0.72 1.02 -14.29
C LEU A 30 1.02 -0.41 -13.87
N ALA A 31 2.15 -0.94 -14.34
CA ALA A 31 2.65 -2.24 -13.90
C ALA A 31 3.00 -2.24 -12.39
N GLU A 32 3.32 -1.07 -11.83
CA GLU A 32 3.60 -0.85 -10.42
C GLU A 32 2.33 -0.88 -9.55
N TYR A 33 1.14 -0.79 -10.14
CA TYR A 33 -0.11 -0.84 -9.40
C TYR A 33 -0.44 -2.30 -9.05
N PRO A 34 -0.65 -2.65 -7.77
CA PRO A 34 -0.82 -4.05 -7.37
C PRO A 34 -2.25 -4.57 -7.55
N LEU A 35 -2.60 -4.92 -8.80
CA LEU A 35 -3.89 -5.54 -9.12
C LEU A 35 -4.00 -6.96 -8.54
N HIS A 36 -2.90 -7.71 -8.50
CA HIS A 36 -2.89 -9.12 -8.11
C HIS A 36 -2.27 -9.36 -6.73
N GLY A 37 -1.78 -8.31 -6.08
CA GLY A 37 -1.28 -8.32 -4.70
C GLY A 37 0.16 -8.82 -4.53
N TYR A 38 0.88 -9.10 -5.62
CA TYR A 38 2.32 -9.42 -5.59
C TYR A 38 3.20 -8.26 -6.08
N GLU A 39 2.62 -7.26 -6.74
CA GLU A 39 3.34 -6.06 -7.16
C GLU A 39 3.62 -5.16 -5.95
N SER A 40 4.75 -4.44 -5.99
CA SER A 40 5.14 -3.54 -4.91
C SER A 40 4.67 -2.12 -5.20
N PRO A 41 3.79 -1.53 -4.37
CA PRO A 41 3.31 -0.16 -4.58
C PRO A 41 4.41 0.89 -4.34
N TYR A 42 5.62 0.50 -3.93
CA TYR A 42 6.74 1.43 -3.69
C TYR A 42 7.11 2.27 -4.92
N LEU A 43 6.98 1.71 -6.12
CA LEU A 43 7.29 2.42 -7.38
C LEU A 43 6.11 3.20 -7.94
N LEU A 44 4.93 3.05 -7.33
CA LEU A 44 3.70 3.72 -7.77
C LEU A 44 3.83 5.25 -7.86
N PRO A 45 4.47 5.96 -6.89
CA PRO A 45 4.67 7.41 -7.01
C PRO A 45 5.48 7.81 -8.23
N ALA A 46 6.51 7.04 -8.58
CA ALA A 46 7.35 7.33 -9.74
C ALA A 46 6.59 7.11 -11.06
N GLY A 47 5.76 6.07 -11.11
CA GLY A 47 4.87 5.83 -12.25
C GLY A 47 3.84 6.95 -12.42
N MET A 48 3.17 7.35 -11.33
CA MET A 48 2.23 8.48 -11.34
C MET A 48 2.91 9.79 -11.73
N ASP A 49 4.13 10.04 -11.24
CA ASP A 49 4.92 11.22 -11.63
C ASP A 49 5.23 11.25 -13.13
N ALA A 50 5.58 10.09 -13.70
CA ALA A 50 5.82 9.95 -15.14
C ALA A 50 4.54 10.19 -15.96
N ASP A 51 3.38 9.73 -15.49
CA ASP A 51 2.10 9.96 -16.18
C ASP A 51 1.71 11.44 -16.18
N PHE A 52 1.82 12.13 -15.03
CA PHE A 52 1.52 13.55 -14.95
C PHE A 52 2.51 14.41 -15.74
N LYS A 53 3.79 14.02 -15.78
CA LYS A 53 4.78 14.63 -16.67
C LYS A 53 4.36 14.49 -18.13
N LEU A 54 3.96 13.29 -18.54
CA LEU A 54 3.52 13.01 -19.91
C LEU A 54 2.25 13.82 -20.25
N MET A 55 1.24 13.81 -19.37
CA MET A 55 0.02 14.61 -19.55
C MET A 55 0.34 16.10 -19.75
N ALA A 56 1.25 16.66 -18.94
CA ALA A 56 1.67 18.05 -19.08
C ALA A 56 2.43 18.30 -20.41
N GLN A 57 3.31 17.39 -20.82
CA GLN A 57 4.01 17.46 -22.12
C GLN A 57 3.06 17.38 -23.31
N LEU A 58 1.98 16.62 -23.16
CA LEU A 58 0.89 16.50 -24.13
C LEU A 58 -0.07 17.68 -24.07
N GLY A 59 0.12 18.66 -23.17
CA GLY A 59 -0.67 19.89 -23.07
C GLY A 59 -1.99 19.75 -22.29
N TYR A 60 -2.19 18.68 -21.53
CA TYR A 60 -3.31 18.56 -20.61
C TYR A 60 -3.03 19.37 -19.34
N THR A 61 -3.99 20.19 -18.95
CA THR A 61 -3.87 21.13 -17.81
C THR A 61 -4.84 20.83 -16.68
N THR A 62 -5.77 19.89 -16.87
CA THR A 62 -6.79 19.53 -15.88
C THR A 62 -7.00 18.01 -15.88
N VAL A 63 -6.96 17.41 -14.68
CA VAL A 63 -7.13 15.98 -14.47
C VAL A 63 -8.21 15.72 -13.42
N ARG A 64 -9.05 14.72 -13.66
CA ARG A 64 -9.97 14.18 -12.68
C ARG A 64 -9.46 12.84 -12.18
N THR A 65 -9.50 12.63 -10.87
CA THR A 65 -9.15 11.34 -10.24
C THR A 65 -10.34 10.72 -9.54
N TYR A 66 -10.27 9.42 -9.27
CA TYR A 66 -11.29 8.68 -8.52
C TYR A 66 -10.96 8.54 -7.04
N TYR A 67 -9.66 8.61 -6.71
CA TYR A 67 -9.10 8.51 -5.38
C TYR A 67 -8.25 9.74 -5.09
N SER A 68 -8.12 10.09 -3.81
CA SER A 68 -7.26 11.21 -3.37
C SER A 68 -5.83 10.75 -3.15
N ASN A 69 -5.66 9.47 -2.81
CA ASN A 69 -4.39 8.76 -2.75
C ASN A 69 -4.54 7.33 -3.28
N TYR A 70 -3.44 6.75 -3.75
CA TYR A 70 -3.37 5.35 -4.13
C TYR A 70 -2.30 4.66 -3.26
N TYR A 71 -2.68 3.65 -2.48
CA TYR A 71 -1.79 3.00 -1.50
C TYR A 71 -1.11 3.97 -0.53
N GLY A 72 -1.79 5.05 -0.14
CA GLY A 72 -1.25 6.07 0.77
C GLY A 72 -0.37 7.13 0.08
N TYR A 73 -0.21 7.08 -1.24
CA TYR A 73 0.51 8.09 -2.01
C TYR A 73 -0.44 9.14 -2.58
N ASP A 74 -0.32 10.36 -2.08
CA ASP A 74 -1.17 11.49 -2.45
C ASP A 74 -0.93 11.94 -3.90
N ILE A 75 -2.01 12.20 -4.65
CA ILE A 75 -1.93 12.68 -6.03
C ILE A 75 -1.63 14.19 -6.11
N ALA A 76 -2.15 14.99 -5.17
CA ALA A 76 -2.09 16.45 -5.26
C ALA A 76 -0.66 17.04 -5.39
N PRO A 77 0.36 16.56 -4.65
CA PRO A 77 1.74 17.01 -4.84
C PRO A 77 2.28 16.76 -6.25
N ILE A 78 1.91 15.62 -6.85
CA ILE A 78 2.36 15.21 -8.19
C ILE A 78 1.74 16.14 -9.23
N ALA A 79 0.43 16.39 -9.15
CA ALA A 79 -0.23 17.30 -10.08
C ALA A 79 0.29 18.74 -9.96
N ALA A 80 0.51 19.21 -8.73
CA ALA A 80 1.04 20.54 -8.46
C ALA A 80 2.44 20.75 -9.08
N LYS A 81 3.30 19.73 -9.01
CA LYS A 81 4.64 19.75 -9.63
C LYS A 81 4.61 20.07 -11.13
N TYR A 82 3.56 19.63 -11.84
CA TYR A 82 3.41 19.82 -13.28
C TYR A 82 2.39 20.91 -13.66
N GLY A 83 1.90 21.69 -12.68
CA GLY A 83 0.92 22.74 -12.92
C GLY A 83 -0.44 22.23 -13.42
N ILE A 84 -0.76 20.95 -13.17
CA ILE A 84 -2.02 20.34 -13.58
C ILE A 84 -3.06 20.59 -12.49
N GLN A 85 -4.20 21.17 -12.87
CA GLN A 85 -5.35 21.36 -11.99
C GLN A 85 -6.06 20.03 -11.72
N LEU A 86 -6.58 19.86 -10.50
CA LEU A 86 -7.23 18.63 -10.06
C LEU A 86 -8.69 18.82 -9.68
N TYR A 87 -9.54 17.97 -10.25
CA TYR A 87 -10.81 17.59 -9.66
C TYR A 87 -10.57 16.28 -8.90
N LEU A 88 -10.33 16.42 -7.59
CA LEU A 88 -9.79 15.34 -6.76
C LEU A 88 -10.92 14.43 -6.30
N GLY A 89 -10.87 13.15 -6.68
CA GLY A 89 -11.82 12.16 -6.23
C GLY A 89 -11.55 11.72 -4.79
N VAL A 90 -12.60 11.33 -4.07
CA VAL A 90 -12.51 10.61 -2.80
C VAL A 90 -13.34 9.35 -2.97
N TYR A 91 -12.67 8.21 -3.07
CA TYR A 91 -13.35 6.93 -3.23
C TYR A 91 -14.14 6.59 -1.97
N MET A 92 -15.42 6.30 -2.12
CA MET A 92 -16.29 5.93 -1.00
C MET A 92 -16.29 4.43 -0.78
N THR A 93 -15.97 4.04 0.45
CA THR A 93 -16.00 2.66 0.95
C THR A 93 -16.45 2.66 2.42
N THR A 94 -16.95 1.53 2.90
CA THR A 94 -17.21 1.31 4.34
C THR A 94 -15.98 0.75 5.08
N GLU A 95 -14.89 0.49 4.35
CA GLU A 95 -13.66 -0.03 4.91
C GLU A 95 -12.90 1.03 5.70
N SER A 96 -12.10 0.59 6.67
CA SER A 96 -11.40 1.48 7.61
C SER A 96 -10.40 2.43 6.95
N TRP A 97 -9.96 2.13 5.73
CA TRP A 97 -9.03 2.98 4.99
C TRP A 97 -9.70 4.18 4.31
N TYR A 98 -11.04 4.28 4.32
CA TYR A 98 -11.75 5.47 3.81
C TYR A 98 -11.22 6.78 4.42
N GLU A 99 -10.87 6.76 5.72
CA GLU A 99 -10.32 7.93 6.42
C GLU A 99 -8.99 8.41 5.83
N SER A 100 -8.20 7.51 5.23
CA SER A 100 -7.00 7.88 4.46
C SER A 100 -7.38 8.75 3.26
N GLN A 101 -8.44 8.38 2.53
CA GLN A 101 -8.90 9.16 1.37
C GLN A 101 -9.36 10.55 1.78
N VAL A 102 -10.15 10.66 2.86
CA VAL A 102 -10.61 11.95 3.36
C VAL A 102 -9.44 12.82 3.83
N THR A 103 -8.49 12.23 4.57
CA THR A 103 -7.31 12.94 5.07
C THR A 103 -6.45 13.49 3.93
N SER A 104 -6.17 12.69 2.90
CA SER A 104 -5.43 13.14 1.71
C SER A 104 -6.15 14.27 0.96
N ALA A 105 -7.48 14.22 0.86
CA ALA A 105 -8.26 15.28 0.22
C ALA A 105 -8.24 16.59 1.01
N VAL A 106 -8.35 16.52 2.34
CA VAL A 106 -8.21 17.69 3.22
C VAL A 106 -6.80 18.28 3.10
N ASN A 107 -5.76 17.45 3.16
CA ASN A 107 -4.37 17.89 3.00
C ASN A 107 -4.13 18.54 1.63
N ALA A 108 -4.75 18.01 0.58
CA ALA A 108 -4.65 18.56 -0.76
C ALA A 108 -5.27 19.97 -0.84
N ALA A 109 -6.47 20.17 -0.29
CA ALA A 109 -7.13 21.48 -0.25
C ALA A 109 -6.38 22.51 0.62
N VAL A 110 -5.72 22.04 1.70
CA VAL A 110 -4.93 22.89 2.60
C VAL A 110 -3.63 23.33 1.94
N ASN A 111 -2.85 22.37 1.43
CA ASN A 111 -1.46 22.60 1.01
C ASN A 111 -1.34 22.97 -0.48
N TYR A 112 -2.32 22.59 -1.31
CA TYR A 112 -2.31 22.82 -2.76
C TYR A 112 -3.59 23.50 -3.24
N PRO A 113 -4.00 24.64 -2.64
CA PRO A 113 -5.28 25.29 -2.94
C PRO A 113 -5.39 25.87 -4.35
N ASN A 114 -4.25 26.09 -5.04
CA ASN A 114 -4.23 26.54 -6.43
C ASN A 114 -4.25 25.37 -7.43
N THR A 115 -4.01 24.14 -6.94
CA THR A 115 -4.00 22.92 -7.76
C THR A 115 -5.37 22.28 -7.73
N VAL A 116 -5.93 22.07 -6.54
CA VAL A 116 -7.24 21.41 -6.38
C VAL A 116 -8.36 22.42 -6.64
N GLN A 117 -9.20 22.13 -7.64
CA GLN A 117 -10.35 22.96 -8.02
C GLN A 117 -11.63 22.57 -7.27
N ALA A 118 -11.81 21.27 -7.03
CA ALA A 118 -12.91 20.73 -6.24
C ALA A 118 -12.55 19.34 -5.70
N ILE A 119 -13.24 18.94 -4.63
CA ILE A 119 -13.22 17.59 -4.09
C ILE A 119 -14.54 16.89 -4.43
N LEU A 120 -14.47 15.70 -5.01
CA LEU A 120 -15.61 14.92 -5.47
C LEU A 120 -15.74 13.63 -4.66
N ILE A 121 -16.71 13.58 -3.75
CA ILE A 121 -16.97 12.46 -2.85
C ILE A 121 -17.83 11.41 -3.57
N GLY A 122 -17.24 10.26 -3.88
CA GLY A 122 -17.92 9.16 -4.57
C GLY A 122 -18.08 9.34 -6.08
N ASN A 123 -18.27 8.22 -6.76
CA ASN A 123 -18.53 8.12 -8.19
C ASN A 123 -19.54 6.99 -8.45
N GLU A 124 -20.71 7.32 -8.99
CA GLU A 124 -21.78 6.35 -9.38
C GLU A 124 -22.20 5.38 -8.27
N ASN A 125 -22.17 5.86 -7.04
CA ASN A 125 -22.26 5.04 -5.84
C ASN A 125 -23.54 5.30 -5.03
N VAL A 126 -24.46 6.12 -5.55
CA VAL A 126 -25.77 6.37 -4.91
C VAL A 126 -26.74 5.22 -5.17
N ALA A 127 -27.45 4.79 -4.13
CA ALA A 127 -28.52 3.80 -4.19
C ALA A 127 -29.66 4.27 -5.11
N PRO A 128 -30.33 3.37 -5.86
CA PRO A 128 -30.27 1.90 -5.72
C PRO A 128 -29.16 1.21 -6.54
N TYR A 129 -28.45 1.95 -7.40
CA TYR A 129 -27.46 1.35 -8.29
C TYR A 129 -26.06 1.28 -7.68
N GLY A 130 -25.81 2.07 -6.63
CA GLY A 130 -24.64 1.96 -5.77
C GLY A 130 -24.98 1.54 -4.34
N THR A 131 -23.96 1.52 -3.48
CA THR A 131 -24.03 0.98 -2.12
C THR A 131 -24.34 2.01 -1.04
N PHE A 132 -24.34 3.32 -1.36
CA PHE A 132 -24.50 4.39 -0.40
C PHE A 132 -25.81 5.15 -0.57
N THR A 133 -26.42 5.56 0.54
CA THR A 133 -27.59 6.44 0.47
C THR A 133 -27.16 7.88 0.16
N VAL A 134 -28.11 8.72 -0.25
CA VAL A 134 -27.88 10.17 -0.38
C VAL A 134 -27.38 10.77 0.93
N GLU A 135 -27.92 10.32 2.07
CA GLU A 135 -27.55 10.82 3.39
C GLU A 135 -26.09 10.50 3.73
N ASP A 136 -25.62 9.30 3.39
CA ASP A 136 -24.21 8.91 3.58
C ASP A 136 -23.27 9.84 2.81
N ILE A 137 -23.58 10.07 1.52
CA ILE A 137 -22.76 10.94 0.65
C ILE A 137 -22.77 12.38 1.17
N VAL A 138 -23.95 12.93 1.50
CA VAL A 138 -24.07 14.29 2.04
C VAL A 138 -23.34 14.44 3.37
N THR A 139 -23.41 13.43 4.24
CA THR A 139 -22.67 13.42 5.51
C THR A 139 -21.17 13.50 5.27
N GLN A 140 -20.64 12.72 4.34
CA GLN A 140 -19.20 12.76 4.03
C GLN A 140 -18.75 14.04 3.34
N MET A 141 -19.58 14.63 2.48
CA MET A 141 -19.32 15.96 1.91
C MET A 141 -19.23 17.03 3.02
N ASN A 142 -20.19 17.05 3.93
CA ASN A 142 -20.22 18.01 5.03
C ASN A 142 -19.05 17.79 5.99
N PHE A 143 -18.73 16.54 6.32
CA PHE A 143 -17.58 16.19 7.15
C PHE A 143 -16.27 16.69 6.54
N THR A 144 -16.05 16.44 5.26
CA THR A 144 -14.85 16.90 4.53
C THR A 144 -14.77 18.43 4.49
N ARG A 145 -15.88 19.10 4.16
CA ARG A 145 -15.96 20.57 4.12
C ARG A 145 -15.64 21.20 5.47
N ASN A 146 -16.20 20.66 6.54
CA ASN A 146 -15.96 21.15 7.90
C ASN A 146 -14.50 20.96 8.34
N ARG A 147 -13.86 19.85 7.97
CA ARG A 147 -12.42 19.65 8.26
C ARG A 147 -11.54 20.67 7.55
N ILE A 148 -11.81 20.95 6.28
CA ILE A 148 -11.07 21.97 5.53
C ILE A 148 -11.30 23.35 6.14
N PHE A 149 -12.56 23.70 6.45
CA PHE A 149 -12.89 24.98 7.06
C PHE A 149 -12.20 25.15 8.42
N ASN A 150 -12.23 24.14 9.29
CA ASN A 150 -11.59 24.20 10.60
C ASN A 150 -10.06 24.38 10.53
N GLN A 151 -9.41 23.89 9.48
CA GLN A 151 -7.95 24.02 9.31
C GLN A 151 -7.54 25.30 8.58
N THR A 152 -8.38 25.81 7.68
CA THR A 152 -7.99 26.89 6.76
C THR A 152 -8.80 28.17 6.92
N ASN A 153 -9.92 28.12 7.65
CA ASN A 153 -10.95 29.15 7.72
C ASN A 153 -11.48 29.57 6.32
N ARG A 154 -11.45 28.66 5.35
CA ARG A 154 -11.93 28.86 3.98
C ARG A 154 -12.99 27.82 3.63
N THR A 155 -14.01 28.25 2.90
CA THR A 155 -14.90 27.33 2.20
C THR A 155 -14.18 26.77 0.98
N PHE A 156 -14.44 25.50 0.66
CA PHE A 156 -13.82 24.80 -0.46
C PHE A 156 -14.90 24.05 -1.25
N PRO A 157 -14.89 24.07 -2.59
CA PRO A 157 -15.91 23.37 -3.37
C PRO A 157 -15.88 21.86 -3.14
N VAL A 158 -16.98 21.31 -2.61
CA VAL A 158 -17.17 19.87 -2.40
C VAL A 158 -18.43 19.39 -3.10
N GLY A 159 -18.32 18.29 -3.82
CA GLY A 159 -19.38 17.73 -4.63
C GLY A 159 -19.38 16.21 -4.67
N THR A 160 -20.16 15.63 -5.57
CA THR A 160 -20.20 14.18 -5.86
C THR A 160 -20.41 13.95 -7.34
N VAL A 161 -20.09 12.74 -7.83
CA VAL A 161 -20.30 12.35 -9.22
C VAL A 161 -21.25 11.16 -9.32
N GLN A 162 -22.27 11.26 -10.17
CA GLN A 162 -23.21 10.17 -10.45
C GLN A 162 -23.51 10.09 -11.95
N ARG A 163 -24.03 8.95 -12.42
CA ARG A 163 -24.51 8.86 -13.81
C ARG A 163 -25.71 9.78 -14.01
N ILE A 164 -25.92 10.14 -15.27
CA ILE A 164 -27.09 10.91 -15.68
C ILE A 164 -28.41 10.26 -15.25
N SER A 165 -28.52 8.93 -15.27
CA SER A 165 -29.72 8.19 -14.91
C SER A 165 -30.18 8.49 -13.48
N GLU A 166 -29.27 8.43 -12.51
CA GLU A 166 -29.56 8.73 -11.10
C GLU A 166 -29.91 10.19 -10.92
N TRP A 167 -29.15 11.09 -11.53
CA TRP A 167 -29.42 12.52 -11.41
C TRP A 167 -30.80 12.91 -11.94
N LEU A 168 -31.30 12.25 -12.99
CA LEU A 168 -32.59 12.55 -13.58
C LEU A 168 -33.78 11.90 -12.88
N LEU A 169 -33.58 10.98 -11.93
CA LEU A 169 -34.67 10.41 -11.11
C LEU A 169 -35.51 11.50 -10.44
N SER A 170 -36.84 11.39 -10.52
CA SER A 170 -37.79 12.27 -9.82
C SER A 170 -37.87 11.96 -8.32
N ALA A 171 -36.73 11.81 -7.65
CA ALA A 171 -36.61 11.50 -6.23
C ALA A 171 -36.22 12.76 -5.43
N PRO A 172 -36.93 13.10 -4.34
CA PRO A 172 -36.57 14.23 -3.48
C PRO A 172 -35.14 14.15 -2.94
N SER A 173 -34.64 12.94 -2.69
CA SER A 173 -33.27 12.70 -2.25
C SER A 173 -32.22 13.17 -3.27
N MET A 174 -32.45 13.00 -4.58
CA MET A 174 -31.50 13.49 -5.59
C MET A 174 -31.51 15.02 -5.71
N ILE A 175 -32.65 15.67 -5.44
CA ILE A 175 -32.72 17.14 -5.32
C ILE A 175 -31.92 17.61 -4.10
N GLN A 176 -32.07 16.92 -2.96
CA GLN A 176 -31.27 17.19 -1.75
C GLN A 176 -29.77 17.02 -2.02
N LEU A 177 -29.36 15.95 -2.71
CA LEU A 177 -27.97 15.72 -3.06
C LEU A 177 -27.39 16.85 -3.90
N GLY A 178 -28.12 17.28 -4.94
CA GLY A 178 -27.71 18.42 -5.78
C GLY A 178 -27.69 19.74 -5.02
N ALA A 179 -28.61 19.96 -4.08
CA ALA A 179 -28.60 21.14 -3.22
C ALA A 179 -27.37 21.19 -2.31
N ALA A 180 -26.98 20.05 -1.73
CA ALA A 180 -25.83 19.91 -0.84
C ALA A 180 -24.46 19.95 -1.55
N SER A 181 -24.45 19.77 -2.87
CA SER A 181 -23.24 19.77 -3.69
C SER A 181 -22.90 21.19 -4.16
N ASP A 182 -21.63 21.58 -4.00
CA ASP A 182 -21.07 22.79 -4.62
C ASP A 182 -20.75 22.53 -6.10
N VAL A 183 -20.35 21.28 -6.40
CA VAL A 183 -20.12 20.76 -7.76
C VAL A 183 -20.94 19.49 -7.97
N ILE A 184 -21.74 19.47 -9.02
CA ILE A 184 -22.55 18.31 -9.44
C ILE A 184 -21.84 17.69 -10.64
N GLY A 185 -21.10 16.61 -10.39
CA GLY A 185 -20.46 15.84 -11.46
C GLY A 185 -21.45 14.89 -12.10
N VAL A 186 -21.51 14.91 -13.43
CA VAL A 186 -22.38 14.02 -14.21
C VAL A 186 -21.57 13.23 -15.23
N ASN A 187 -21.76 11.90 -15.21
CA ASN A 187 -21.20 11.00 -16.22
C ASN A 187 -22.26 10.77 -17.32
N ILE A 188 -21.89 11.04 -18.58
CA ILE A 188 -22.78 10.93 -19.75
C ILE A 188 -22.03 10.23 -20.90
N TYR A 189 -22.51 9.05 -21.28
CA TYR A 189 -21.91 8.25 -22.36
C TYR A 189 -22.93 7.95 -23.47
N PRO A 190 -22.95 8.75 -24.55
CA PRO A 190 -23.75 8.42 -25.73
C PRO A 190 -23.41 7.06 -26.34
N PHE A 191 -22.18 6.58 -26.14
CA PHE A 191 -21.73 5.25 -26.57
C PHE A 191 -22.62 4.11 -26.05
N PHE A 192 -23.20 4.22 -24.84
CA PHE A 192 -24.04 3.16 -24.28
C PHE A 192 -25.53 3.27 -24.64
N ASP A 193 -25.91 4.27 -25.44
CA ASP A 193 -27.30 4.52 -25.82
C ASP A 193 -27.55 4.08 -27.28
N ALA A 194 -28.51 3.18 -27.48
CA ALA A 194 -28.87 2.66 -28.80
C ALA A 194 -29.41 3.74 -29.76
N GLY A 195 -29.83 4.90 -29.25
CA GLY A 195 -30.28 6.05 -30.03
C GLY A 195 -29.16 6.91 -30.61
N PHE A 196 -27.88 6.57 -30.38
CA PHE A 196 -26.76 7.31 -30.95
C PHE A 196 -26.75 7.24 -32.48
N THR A 197 -26.40 8.35 -33.14
CA THR A 197 -26.24 8.40 -34.59
C THR A 197 -25.05 9.28 -34.99
N TRP A 198 -24.31 8.86 -36.01
CA TRP A 198 -23.18 9.65 -36.54
C TRP A 198 -23.59 10.90 -37.31
N THR A 199 -24.87 11.04 -37.68
CA THR A 199 -25.40 12.27 -38.30
C THR A 199 -25.44 13.44 -37.32
N ASN A 200 -25.61 13.17 -36.02
CA ASN A 200 -25.50 14.17 -34.96
C ASN A 200 -24.89 13.53 -33.69
N PRO A 201 -23.56 13.37 -33.64
CA PRO A 201 -22.88 12.57 -32.62
C PRO A 201 -22.99 13.14 -31.19
N VAL A 202 -23.30 14.43 -31.04
CA VAL A 202 -23.41 15.09 -29.73
C VAL A 202 -24.86 15.34 -29.30
N ALA A 203 -25.85 14.88 -30.08
CA ALA A 203 -27.28 15.10 -29.79
C ALA A 203 -27.68 14.56 -28.41
N LEU A 204 -27.29 13.32 -28.10
CA LEU A 204 -27.60 12.69 -26.81
C LEU A 204 -26.88 13.40 -25.66
N LEU A 205 -25.59 13.72 -25.85
CA LEU A 205 -24.81 14.47 -24.85
C LEU A 205 -25.47 15.82 -24.54
N GLN A 206 -25.81 16.60 -25.57
CA GLN A 206 -26.47 17.89 -25.43
C GLN A 206 -27.86 17.75 -24.77
N GLY A 207 -28.65 16.75 -25.17
CA GLY A 207 -29.97 16.51 -24.61
C GLY A 207 -29.91 16.22 -23.11
N SER A 208 -29.06 15.25 -22.71
CA SER A 208 -28.81 14.92 -21.32
C SER A 208 -28.27 16.12 -20.52
N TRP A 209 -27.34 16.88 -21.10
CA TRP A 209 -26.82 18.09 -20.48
C TRP A 209 -27.92 19.14 -20.25
N ASN A 210 -28.77 19.39 -21.24
CA ASN A 210 -29.89 20.31 -21.12
C ASN A 210 -30.90 19.89 -20.05
N SER A 211 -31.14 18.59 -19.88
CA SER A 211 -31.96 18.06 -18.77
C SER A 211 -31.34 18.38 -17.42
N MET A 212 -30.02 18.23 -17.28
CA MET A 212 -29.30 18.60 -16.05
C MET A 212 -29.36 20.10 -15.77
N VAL A 213 -29.10 20.94 -16.78
CA VAL A 213 -29.22 22.40 -16.67
C VAL A 213 -30.64 22.80 -16.28
N THR A 214 -31.65 22.13 -16.82
CA THR A 214 -33.06 22.39 -16.46
C THR A 214 -33.33 22.07 -15.00
N LYS A 215 -32.81 20.95 -14.49
CA LYS A 215 -33.08 20.45 -13.14
C LYS A 215 -32.28 21.17 -12.05
N PHE A 216 -30.98 21.36 -12.23
CA PHE A 216 -30.08 21.83 -11.16
C PHE A 216 -29.48 23.22 -11.39
N LYS A 217 -29.64 23.77 -12.60
CA LYS A 217 -29.10 25.07 -13.04
C LYS A 217 -27.57 25.15 -13.03
N LEU A 218 -27.03 26.05 -13.84
CA LEU A 218 -25.62 26.45 -13.76
C LEU A 218 -25.41 27.36 -12.53
N PRO A 219 -24.18 27.49 -11.98
CA PRO A 219 -22.89 26.99 -12.50
C PRO A 219 -22.41 25.66 -11.88
N LYS A 220 -23.22 24.97 -11.07
CA LYS A 220 -22.76 23.79 -10.31
C LYS A 220 -22.39 22.58 -11.17
N LEU A 221 -22.88 22.50 -12.40
CA LEU A 221 -22.79 21.31 -13.24
C LEU A 221 -21.42 21.17 -13.89
N LEU A 222 -20.87 19.96 -13.86
CA LEU A 222 -19.62 19.57 -14.50
C LEU A 222 -19.79 18.24 -15.22
N LEU A 223 -19.46 18.15 -16.52
CA LEU A 223 -19.42 16.87 -17.22
C LEU A 223 -18.13 16.16 -16.83
N THR A 224 -18.26 15.13 -16.01
CA THR A 224 -17.11 14.51 -15.35
C THR A 224 -16.60 13.27 -16.04
N GLU A 225 -17.39 12.68 -16.94
CA GLU A 225 -16.98 11.63 -17.86
C GLU A 225 -17.84 11.64 -19.13
N THR A 226 -17.17 11.50 -20.27
CA THR A 226 -17.73 11.02 -21.53
C THR A 226 -16.61 10.36 -22.33
N GLY A 227 -16.92 9.42 -23.22
CA GLY A 227 -15.87 8.71 -23.94
C GLY A 227 -16.41 7.77 -25.01
N TRP A 228 -15.49 7.25 -25.82
CA TRP A 228 -15.78 6.25 -26.84
C TRP A 228 -14.62 5.26 -26.95
N PRO A 229 -14.86 3.95 -26.80
CA PRO A 229 -13.81 2.94 -26.80
C PRO A 229 -13.21 2.74 -28.20
N SER A 230 -11.90 2.59 -28.23
CA SER A 230 -11.11 2.43 -29.46
C SER A 230 -11.03 0.98 -29.96
N GLY A 231 -11.56 0.02 -29.21
CA GLY A 231 -11.51 -1.41 -29.51
C GLY A 231 -12.49 -2.20 -28.65
N GLY A 232 -12.55 -3.50 -28.91
CA GLY A 232 -13.42 -4.46 -28.24
C GLY A 232 -14.82 -4.60 -28.84
N ALA A 233 -15.62 -5.53 -28.28
CA ALA A 233 -16.99 -5.75 -28.72
C ALA A 233 -17.95 -4.62 -28.27
N PRO A 234 -18.95 -4.22 -29.09
CA PRO A 234 -19.98 -3.26 -28.68
C PRO A 234 -20.85 -3.84 -27.55
N ALA A 235 -21.50 -2.95 -26.78
CA ALA A 235 -22.47 -3.35 -25.78
C ALA A 235 -23.68 -4.05 -26.43
N THR A 236 -24.21 -5.10 -25.79
CA THR A 236 -25.31 -5.91 -26.35
C THR A 236 -26.60 -5.11 -26.54
N TRP A 237 -26.84 -4.08 -25.75
CA TRP A 237 -27.99 -3.18 -25.85
C TRP A 237 -27.78 -1.98 -26.77
N ALA A 238 -26.54 -1.73 -27.24
CA ALA A 238 -26.22 -0.68 -28.20
C ALA A 238 -25.29 -1.22 -29.32
N PRO A 239 -25.72 -2.27 -30.06
CA PRO A 239 -24.83 -3.04 -30.94
C PRO A 239 -24.30 -2.25 -32.13
N ASN A 240 -24.97 -1.16 -32.51
CA ASN A 240 -24.55 -0.30 -33.61
C ASN A 240 -23.46 0.71 -33.21
N ASN A 241 -23.22 0.90 -31.91
CA ASN A 241 -22.19 1.79 -31.41
C ASN A 241 -20.87 1.04 -31.40
N THR A 242 -20.22 0.98 -32.56
CA THR A 242 -19.04 0.15 -32.76
C THR A 242 -17.78 0.78 -32.16
N PRO A 243 -17.08 0.09 -31.23
CA PRO A 243 -15.75 0.49 -30.79
C PRO A 243 -14.74 0.44 -31.94
N SER A 244 -14.01 1.52 -32.16
CA SER A 244 -12.89 1.56 -33.09
C SER A 244 -12.07 2.82 -32.86
N LEU A 245 -10.77 2.78 -33.17
CA LEU A 245 -9.90 3.95 -33.07
C LEU A 245 -10.43 5.12 -33.89
N ALA A 246 -10.96 4.86 -35.08
CA ALA A 246 -11.54 5.88 -35.96
C ALA A 246 -12.76 6.55 -35.30
N ASN A 247 -13.67 5.77 -34.74
CA ASN A 247 -14.86 6.29 -34.06
C ASN A 247 -14.50 7.02 -32.76
N SER A 248 -13.54 6.50 -31.99
CA SER A 248 -13.05 7.14 -30.78
C SER A 248 -12.47 8.53 -31.06
N LEU A 249 -11.61 8.63 -32.08
CA LEU A 249 -11.05 9.91 -32.52
C LEU A 249 -12.13 10.85 -33.07
N ALA A 250 -13.05 10.34 -33.90
CA ALA A 250 -14.15 11.14 -34.43
C ALA A 250 -15.03 11.72 -33.31
N TYR A 251 -15.40 10.89 -32.33
CA TYR A 251 -16.20 11.32 -31.19
C TYR A 251 -15.44 12.34 -30.33
N PHE A 252 -14.15 12.11 -30.04
CA PHE A 252 -13.31 13.07 -29.32
C PHE A 252 -13.28 14.45 -29.98
N GLN A 253 -13.14 14.52 -31.30
CA GLN A 253 -13.17 15.81 -32.02
C GLN A 253 -14.55 16.47 -31.96
N THR A 254 -15.63 15.69 -32.10
CA THR A 254 -16.99 16.24 -31.98
C THR A 254 -17.29 16.73 -30.57
N PHE A 255 -16.75 16.07 -29.55
CA PHE A 255 -16.85 16.51 -28.16
C PHE A 255 -16.11 17.84 -27.93
N LYS A 256 -14.89 17.99 -28.47
CA LYS A 256 -14.16 19.26 -28.42
C LYS A 256 -14.92 20.39 -29.13
N GLN A 257 -15.54 20.10 -30.28
CA GLN A 257 -16.39 21.06 -30.98
C GLN A 257 -17.62 21.42 -30.15
N TRP A 258 -18.28 20.44 -29.54
CA TRP A 258 -19.42 20.67 -28.65
C TRP A 258 -19.05 21.54 -27.45
N MET A 259 -17.87 21.32 -26.85
CA MET A 259 -17.36 22.20 -25.79
C MET A 259 -17.18 23.63 -26.30
N GLN A 260 -16.58 23.82 -27.48
CA GLN A 260 -16.39 25.13 -28.09
C GLN A 260 -17.74 25.83 -28.33
N ASP A 261 -18.70 25.14 -28.94
CA ASP A 261 -20.02 25.67 -29.31
C ASP A 261 -20.83 26.07 -28.08
N ASN A 262 -20.64 25.36 -26.96
CA ASN A 262 -21.31 25.64 -25.70
C ASN A 262 -20.47 26.49 -24.73
N GLN A 263 -19.32 27.03 -25.18
CA GLN A 263 -18.38 27.84 -24.38
C GLN A 263 -17.96 27.14 -23.08
N ARG A 264 -17.77 25.83 -23.13
CA ARG A 264 -17.45 24.99 -21.98
C ARG A 264 -15.94 24.79 -21.85
N GLN A 265 -15.50 24.70 -20.61
CA GLN A 265 -14.12 24.41 -20.22
C GLN A 265 -14.12 23.37 -19.11
N HIS A 266 -13.03 22.62 -18.98
CA HIS A 266 -12.81 21.64 -17.90
C HIS A 266 -13.76 20.43 -17.89
N ASP A 267 -14.49 20.14 -18.97
CA ASP A 267 -15.20 18.86 -19.09
C ASP A 267 -14.23 17.73 -19.39
N PHE A 268 -14.58 16.52 -18.97
CA PHE A 268 -13.64 15.40 -18.89
C PHE A 268 -13.91 14.29 -19.90
N TRP A 269 -12.84 13.89 -20.58
CA TRP A 269 -12.79 12.65 -21.35
C TRP A 269 -12.40 11.46 -20.46
N TYR A 270 -13.15 10.36 -20.59
CA TYR A 270 -12.80 9.06 -20.05
C TYR A 270 -12.17 8.21 -21.17
N SER A 271 -10.87 7.89 -21.10
CA SER A 271 -9.88 8.21 -20.04
C SER A 271 -8.51 8.56 -20.64
N MET A 272 -7.52 8.89 -19.81
CA MET A 272 -6.16 9.17 -20.30
C MET A 272 -5.46 7.90 -20.86
N PHE A 273 -5.56 6.79 -20.14
CA PHE A 273 -4.87 5.53 -20.46
C PHE A 273 -5.85 4.36 -20.50
N ASP A 274 -5.58 3.42 -21.41
CA ASP A 274 -6.24 2.11 -21.40
C ASP A 274 -5.94 1.34 -20.13
N SER A 275 -6.86 0.47 -19.76
CA SER A 275 -6.62 -0.53 -18.73
C SER A 275 -5.63 -1.59 -19.20
N ARG A 276 -4.96 -2.23 -18.25
CA ARG A 276 -4.04 -3.31 -18.58
C ARG A 276 -4.80 -4.56 -19.02
N PRO A 277 -4.22 -5.38 -19.90
CA PRO A 277 -4.82 -6.66 -20.29
C PRO A 277 -4.99 -7.66 -19.15
N ASP A 278 -4.26 -7.50 -18.03
CA ASP A 278 -4.34 -8.35 -16.85
C ASP A 278 -5.31 -7.83 -15.78
N GLU A 279 -5.95 -6.68 -16.00
CA GLU A 279 -7.09 -6.24 -15.18
C GLU A 279 -8.30 -7.15 -15.47
N THR A 280 -9.22 -7.31 -14.52
CA THR A 280 -10.48 -8.02 -14.75
C THR A 280 -11.62 -7.03 -14.87
N LEU A 281 -11.96 -6.66 -16.11
CA LEU A 281 -13.09 -5.80 -16.43
C LEU A 281 -14.31 -6.61 -16.86
N TRP A 282 -15.49 -6.02 -16.68
CA TRP A 282 -16.78 -6.66 -16.93
C TRP A 282 -17.13 -6.78 -18.42
N ALA A 283 -16.47 -6.00 -19.29
CA ALA A 283 -16.63 -6.06 -20.72
C ALA A 283 -15.35 -5.68 -21.47
N ASP A 284 -15.20 -6.24 -22.67
CA ASP A 284 -14.03 -6.08 -23.52
C ASP A 284 -13.78 -4.62 -23.96
N MET A 285 -14.84 -3.86 -24.27
CA MET A 285 -14.68 -2.45 -24.66
C MET A 285 -14.10 -1.56 -23.55
N GLU A 286 -14.24 -1.95 -22.27
CA GLU A 286 -13.78 -1.15 -21.14
C GLU A 286 -12.25 -1.02 -21.10
N TYR A 287 -11.51 -1.97 -21.68
CA TYR A 287 -10.05 -1.87 -21.76
C TYR A 287 -9.57 -0.75 -22.69
N HIS A 288 -10.45 -0.14 -23.49
CA HIS A 288 -10.06 0.60 -24.68
C HIS A 288 -10.49 2.07 -24.72
N PHE A 289 -10.91 2.66 -23.59
CA PHE A 289 -11.35 4.06 -23.49
C PHE A 289 -10.21 5.10 -23.45
N GLY A 290 -8.97 4.67 -23.23
CA GLY A 290 -7.81 5.55 -23.11
C GLY A 290 -7.53 6.35 -24.38
N LEU A 291 -7.02 7.57 -24.23
CA LEU A 291 -6.39 8.30 -25.34
C LEU A 291 -5.02 7.70 -25.70
N LEU A 292 -4.34 7.15 -24.71
CA LEU A 292 -3.11 6.36 -24.84
C LEU A 292 -3.37 4.90 -24.47
N THR A 293 -2.50 4.00 -24.93
CA THR A 293 -2.46 2.62 -24.45
C THR A 293 -1.99 2.56 -22.99
N HIS A 294 -2.19 1.43 -22.33
CA HIS A 294 -1.83 1.23 -20.92
C HIS A 294 -0.33 1.43 -20.64
N ASP A 295 0.53 1.23 -21.65
CA ASP A 295 1.98 1.41 -21.59
C ASP A 295 2.45 2.81 -22.03
N ARG A 296 1.52 3.79 -22.11
CA ARG A 296 1.75 5.20 -22.49
C ARG A 296 2.04 5.43 -23.97
N SER A 297 1.80 4.44 -24.83
CA SER A 297 1.98 4.60 -26.27
C SER A 297 0.80 5.33 -26.92
N ASN A 298 1.10 6.09 -27.98
CA ASN A 298 0.06 6.73 -28.79
C ASN A 298 -0.73 5.67 -29.57
N LYS A 299 -2.06 5.76 -29.53
CA LYS A 299 -2.94 4.90 -30.34
C LYS A 299 -3.01 5.32 -31.80
N SER A 300 -2.72 6.58 -32.11
CA SER A 300 -2.79 7.15 -33.44
C SER A 300 -1.59 8.04 -33.73
N THR A 301 -1.14 8.06 -34.98
CA THR A 301 -0.15 9.00 -35.50
C THR A 301 -0.73 10.41 -35.71
N THR A 302 -2.06 10.52 -35.79
CA THR A 302 -2.76 11.79 -35.81
C THR A 302 -2.82 12.31 -34.38
N THR A 303 -2.20 13.46 -34.10
CA THR A 303 -2.06 14.03 -32.75
C THR A 303 -3.42 14.19 -32.06
N ILE A 304 -3.75 13.24 -31.19
CA ILE A 304 -4.76 13.37 -30.12
C ILE A 304 -4.35 14.42 -29.07
N PRO A 305 -3.06 14.56 -28.67
CA PRO A 305 -2.68 15.58 -27.71
C PRO A 305 -2.79 16.98 -28.34
N PRO A 306 -3.22 18.01 -27.58
CA PRO A 306 -3.14 19.38 -28.06
C PRO A 306 -1.70 19.73 -28.43
N THR A 307 -1.50 20.22 -29.65
CA THR A 307 -0.25 20.88 -30.04
C THR A 307 0.05 21.97 -29.01
N PRO A 308 1.25 22.02 -28.40
CA PRO A 308 1.59 23.09 -27.48
C PRO A 308 1.32 24.44 -28.13
N ALA A 309 0.48 25.27 -27.51
CA ALA A 309 0.34 26.65 -27.93
C ALA A 309 1.75 27.29 -27.89
N PRO A 310 2.11 28.14 -28.88
CA PRO A 310 3.38 28.85 -28.84
C PRO A 310 3.49 29.58 -27.50
N THR A 311 4.60 29.35 -26.81
CA THR A 311 4.92 29.97 -25.54
C THR A 311 4.63 31.47 -25.65
N PRO A 312 3.78 32.07 -24.80
CA PRO A 312 3.60 33.51 -24.80
C PRO A 312 4.98 34.13 -24.63
N GLN A 313 5.42 34.88 -25.64
CA GLN A 313 6.62 35.71 -25.54
C GLN A 313 6.44 36.55 -24.28
N ALA A 314 7.40 36.46 -23.35
CA ALA A 314 7.36 37.19 -22.10
C ALA A 314 7.08 38.67 -22.40
N THR A 315 5.86 39.11 -22.10
CA THR A 315 5.56 40.53 -22.01
C THR A 315 6.51 41.08 -20.93
N PRO A 316 7.36 42.07 -21.23
CA PRO A 316 8.24 42.64 -20.24
C PRO A 316 7.42 43.04 -19.02
N ALA A 317 7.85 42.59 -17.84
CA ALA A 317 7.25 43.01 -16.58
C ALA A 317 7.20 44.55 -16.56
N PRO A 318 6.06 45.17 -16.21
CA PRO A 318 6.02 46.61 -16.06
C PRO A 318 7.06 46.99 -15.00
N THR A 319 8.01 47.84 -15.41
CA THR A 319 9.01 48.46 -14.55
C THR A 319 8.30 49.02 -13.31
N PRO A 320 8.73 48.69 -12.08
CA PRO A 320 8.13 49.26 -10.88
C PRO A 320 8.27 50.79 -10.94
N GLN A 321 7.19 51.50 -11.23
CA GLN A 321 7.14 52.94 -11.06
C GLN A 321 7.12 53.20 -9.55
N ALA A 322 8.08 54.00 -9.08
CA ALA A 322 8.20 54.38 -7.69
C ALA A 322 6.89 55.02 -7.19
N THR A 323 6.25 54.39 -6.22
CA THR A 323 5.14 54.96 -5.47
C THR A 323 5.67 56.15 -4.66
N PRO A 324 5.12 57.38 -4.82
CA PRO A 324 5.51 58.52 -3.99
C PRO A 324 5.16 58.28 -2.52
N ALA A 325 6.03 58.76 -1.63
CA ALA A 325 5.88 58.70 -0.18
C ALA A 325 4.55 59.36 0.28
N PRO A 326 3.89 58.82 1.32
CA PRO A 326 2.64 59.38 1.81
C PRO A 326 2.87 60.74 2.49
N THR A 327 2.10 61.74 2.04
CA THR A 327 2.01 63.08 2.62
C THR A 327 1.34 63.00 4.01
N PRO A 328 1.85 63.70 5.05
CA PRO A 328 1.24 63.68 6.38
C PRO A 328 -0.13 64.36 6.38
N GLN A 329 -1.18 63.63 6.73
CA GLN A 329 -2.51 64.20 6.98
C GLN A 329 -2.61 64.63 8.45
N ALA A 330 -3.09 65.86 8.67
CA ALA A 330 -3.22 66.48 9.98
C ALA A 330 -4.24 65.77 10.90
N THR A 331 -3.83 65.58 12.15
CA THR A 331 -4.60 65.06 13.28
C THR A 331 -5.70 66.03 13.70
N PRO A 332 -6.99 65.63 13.77
CA PRO A 332 -8.02 66.40 14.46
C PRO A 332 -7.89 66.23 15.98
N ALA A 333 -8.00 67.34 16.71
CA ALA A 333 -7.88 67.43 18.16
C ALA A 333 -9.02 66.71 18.91
N PHE A 334 -8.67 66.01 19.99
CA PHE A 334 -9.61 65.42 20.94
C PHE A 334 -10.27 66.48 21.82
N THR A 335 -11.59 66.53 21.82
CA THR A 335 -12.40 67.17 22.87
C THR A 335 -12.88 66.11 23.88
N PRO A 336 -12.72 66.32 25.20
CA PRO A 336 -13.12 65.35 26.21
C PRO A 336 -14.63 65.45 26.51
N GLN A 337 -15.35 64.32 26.40
CA GLN A 337 -16.74 64.20 26.82
C GLN A 337 -16.81 63.57 28.22
N ALA A 338 -17.60 64.19 29.10
CA ALA A 338 -17.71 63.90 30.53
C ALA A 338 -18.36 62.53 30.83
N THR A 339 -17.83 61.87 31.85
CA THR A 339 -18.32 60.63 32.48
C THR A 339 -19.50 60.94 33.42
N PRO A 340 -20.66 60.26 33.31
CA PRO A 340 -21.70 60.34 34.33
C PRO A 340 -21.36 59.49 35.57
N ALA A 341 -21.64 60.05 36.75
CA ALA A 341 -21.42 59.49 38.08
C ALA A 341 -22.38 58.32 38.45
N PRO A 342 -22.01 57.43 39.39
CA PRO A 342 -22.83 56.31 39.82
C PRO A 342 -23.86 56.72 40.89
N THR A 343 -25.11 56.29 40.72
CA THR A 343 -26.19 56.42 41.72
C THR A 343 -26.56 55.03 42.28
N PRO A 344 -26.87 54.91 43.59
CA PRO A 344 -26.82 53.63 44.31
C PRO A 344 -28.15 52.89 44.31
N GLN A 345 -28.13 51.55 44.27
CA GLN A 345 -29.33 50.75 44.52
C GLN A 345 -29.06 49.53 45.42
N THR A 346 -30.08 49.24 46.21
CA THR A 346 -30.12 48.59 47.52
C THR A 346 -30.06 47.05 47.49
N THR A 347 -29.42 46.49 48.52
CA THR A 347 -29.46 45.07 48.91
C THR A 347 -30.86 44.63 49.36
N PRO A 348 -31.32 43.43 48.96
CA PRO A 348 -32.13 42.61 49.88
C PRO A 348 -31.57 41.19 50.08
N ALA A 349 -31.92 40.66 51.25
CA ALA A 349 -31.40 39.48 51.92
C ALA A 349 -31.73 38.11 51.29
N LEU A 350 -30.99 37.11 51.75
CA LEU A 350 -31.00 35.68 51.38
C LEU A 350 -32.30 34.96 51.74
N THR A 351 -32.78 34.09 50.83
CA THR A 351 -33.82 33.09 51.10
C THR A 351 -33.50 31.77 50.34
N PRO A 352 -33.79 30.56 50.89
CA PRO A 352 -33.18 29.30 50.46
C PRO A 352 -33.78 28.67 49.19
N ALA A 353 -32.98 27.82 48.54
CA ALA A 353 -33.32 27.07 47.32
C ALA A 353 -34.40 25.99 47.54
N PRO A 354 -35.34 25.78 46.58
CA PRO A 354 -36.34 24.73 46.65
C PRO A 354 -35.83 23.38 46.09
N THR A 355 -36.16 22.31 46.82
CA THR A 355 -35.92 20.90 46.49
C THR A 355 -36.88 20.41 45.39
N PRO A 356 -36.42 19.72 44.33
CA PRO A 356 -37.31 19.07 43.37
C PRO A 356 -37.97 17.79 43.93
N ARG A 357 -39.27 17.68 43.71
CA ARG A 357 -40.19 16.58 44.06
C ARG A 357 -40.06 15.39 43.07
N PRO A 358 -40.20 14.13 43.50
CA PRO A 358 -40.11 12.97 42.62
C PRO A 358 -41.38 12.79 41.74
N THR A 359 -41.17 12.47 40.46
CA THR A 359 -42.21 12.11 39.49
C THR A 359 -42.40 10.58 39.47
N PRO A 360 -43.64 10.03 39.51
CA PRO A 360 -43.88 8.58 39.55
C PRO A 360 -43.63 7.87 38.22
N ALA A 361 -43.28 6.57 38.32
CA ALA A 361 -43.02 5.67 37.20
C ALA A 361 -44.30 5.25 36.43
N PRO A 362 -44.24 5.09 35.09
CA PRO A 362 -45.33 4.49 34.33
C PRO A 362 -45.30 2.95 34.38
N THR A 363 -46.39 2.39 34.88
CA THR A 363 -46.78 0.96 34.75
C THR A 363 -47.26 0.67 33.32
N TYR A 364 -46.67 -0.34 32.67
CA TYR A 364 -47.19 -0.93 31.44
C TYR A 364 -47.90 -2.26 31.74
N GLN A 365 -49.15 -2.40 31.28
CA GLN A 365 -49.89 -3.65 31.24
C GLN A 365 -49.45 -4.53 30.04
N PRO A 366 -49.52 -5.86 30.13
CA PRO A 366 -49.15 -6.76 29.04
C PRO A 366 -50.24 -6.86 27.96
N ILE A 367 -49.82 -6.77 26.69
CA ILE A 367 -50.64 -7.03 25.49
C ILE A 367 -50.71 -8.55 25.22
N PRO A 368 -51.89 -9.13 24.87
CA PRO A 368 -52.03 -10.56 24.57
C PRO A 368 -51.40 -10.97 23.23
N ALA A 369 -50.86 -12.20 23.20
CA ALA A 369 -50.24 -12.83 22.03
C ALA A 369 -51.27 -13.28 20.96
N PRO A 370 -50.94 -13.21 19.65
CA PRO A 370 -51.76 -13.80 18.61
C PRO A 370 -51.49 -15.30 18.41
N THR A 371 -52.58 -16.05 18.27
CA THR A 371 -52.67 -17.48 17.99
C THR A 371 -52.17 -17.84 16.57
N PRO A 372 -51.41 -18.93 16.36
CA PRO A 372 -51.07 -19.41 15.00
C PRO A 372 -52.19 -20.28 14.38
N ALA A 373 -52.38 -20.13 13.07
CA ALA A 373 -53.25 -20.98 12.24
C ALA A 373 -52.53 -22.27 11.78
N PRO A 374 -53.25 -23.37 11.48
CA PRO A 374 -52.66 -24.68 11.20
C PRO A 374 -52.23 -24.79 9.73
N THR A 375 -51.05 -25.35 9.47
CA THR A 375 -50.63 -25.73 8.11
C THR A 375 -50.19 -27.19 8.08
N ARG A 376 -50.63 -27.89 7.02
CA ARG A 376 -50.61 -29.35 6.84
C ARG A 376 -49.21 -29.90 6.52
N GLU A 377 -49.00 -31.13 6.97
CA GLU A 377 -47.91 -32.04 6.64
C GLU A 377 -48.05 -32.61 5.21
N PRO A 378 -46.93 -32.81 4.49
CA PRO A 378 -46.77 -34.06 3.76
C PRO A 378 -45.37 -34.70 3.91
N THR A 379 -45.41 -35.95 4.37
CA THR A 379 -44.65 -37.19 4.03
C THR A 379 -43.20 -37.11 3.51
N PRO A 380 -42.26 -37.92 4.08
CA PRO A 380 -40.83 -37.91 3.73
C PRO A 380 -40.45 -38.85 2.55
N ALA A 381 -39.40 -38.45 1.82
CA ALA A 381 -38.67 -39.26 0.83
C ALA A 381 -37.15 -38.98 0.97
N PRO A 382 -36.24 -39.83 0.45
CA PRO A 382 -35.17 -40.46 1.23
C PRO A 382 -33.82 -39.71 1.26
N ILE A 383 -33.05 -40.05 2.30
CA ILE A 383 -31.74 -39.54 2.69
C ILE A 383 -30.64 -39.96 1.70
N PHE A 384 -29.86 -38.99 1.22
CA PHE A 384 -28.48 -39.16 0.78
C PHE A 384 -27.58 -38.19 1.56
N PRO A 385 -26.44 -38.61 2.14
CA PRO A 385 -25.58 -37.72 2.90
C PRO A 385 -24.77 -36.81 1.96
N LEU A 386 -25.09 -35.51 1.95
CA LEU A 386 -24.23 -34.48 1.38
C LEU A 386 -23.35 -33.89 2.50
N THR A 387 -22.05 -34.01 2.30
CA THR A 387 -20.98 -33.35 3.06
C THR A 387 -21.10 -31.82 3.01
N PRO A 388 -21.01 -31.09 4.15
CA PRO A 388 -20.98 -29.63 4.15
C PRO A 388 -19.67 -29.07 3.57
N ARG A 389 -19.80 -28.16 2.61
CA ARG A 389 -18.74 -27.31 2.06
C ARG A 389 -18.40 -26.20 3.07
N ALA A 390 -17.15 -26.16 3.51
CA ALA A 390 -16.64 -25.17 4.45
C ALA A 390 -16.58 -23.75 3.83
N THR A 391 -17.00 -22.78 4.63
CA THR A 391 -16.86 -21.34 4.46
C THR A 391 -15.38 -20.92 4.66
N PRO A 392 -14.81 -19.96 3.91
CA PRO A 392 -13.45 -19.48 4.17
C PRO A 392 -13.42 -18.64 5.47
N ALA A 393 -12.68 -19.12 6.47
CA ALA A 393 -12.40 -18.42 7.71
C ALA A 393 -11.06 -17.66 7.61
N SER A 394 -11.01 -16.46 8.18
CA SER A 394 -9.82 -15.61 8.27
C SER A 394 -8.60 -16.33 8.86
N THR A 395 -7.47 -16.24 8.16
CA THR A 395 -6.20 -16.89 8.51
C THR A 395 -5.47 -16.12 9.60
N ILE A 396 -5.55 -16.58 10.86
CA ILE A 396 -4.59 -16.18 11.92
C ILE A 396 -3.40 -17.14 11.86
N SER A 397 -2.20 -16.61 11.60
CA SER A 397 -0.94 -17.35 11.62
C SER A 397 -0.58 -17.74 13.07
N GLY A 398 -0.57 -19.04 13.37
CA GLY A 398 -0.07 -19.60 14.64
C GLY A 398 1.29 -20.27 14.44
N THR A 399 2.12 -20.35 15.48
CA THR A 399 3.38 -21.13 15.48
C THR A 399 3.26 -22.24 16.53
N CYS A 400 3.75 -23.45 16.28
CA CYS A 400 3.66 -24.52 17.29
C CYS A 400 4.82 -24.45 18.29
N SER A 401 4.58 -24.96 19.49
CA SER A 401 5.62 -25.16 20.50
C SER A 401 6.73 -26.09 20.01
N ALA A 402 7.88 -26.06 20.69
CA ALA A 402 8.91 -27.08 20.54
C ALA A 402 8.31 -28.50 20.71
N ILE A 403 8.87 -29.46 19.96
CA ILE A 403 8.40 -30.84 19.98
C ILE A 403 8.65 -31.45 21.36
N GLN A 404 7.58 -32.02 21.91
CA GLN A 404 7.62 -32.80 23.13
C GLN A 404 7.80 -34.27 22.75
N GLU A 405 8.96 -34.82 23.08
CA GLU A 405 9.28 -36.23 22.86
C GLU A 405 8.49 -37.13 23.82
N ASP A 406 8.24 -38.37 23.38
CA ASP A 406 7.52 -39.43 24.10
C ASP A 406 6.22 -38.96 24.76
N THR A 407 5.47 -38.11 24.08
CA THR A 407 4.32 -37.39 24.62
C THR A 407 3.09 -37.63 23.76
N ASP A 408 1.99 -38.01 24.40
CA ASP A 408 0.66 -38.08 23.81
C ASP A 408 -0.32 -37.17 24.54
N TYR A 409 -1.39 -36.82 23.84
CA TYR A 409 -2.50 -36.04 24.34
C TYR A 409 -3.80 -36.76 23.99
N THR A 410 -4.59 -37.10 25.01
CA THR A 410 -5.94 -37.64 24.78
C THR A 410 -6.82 -36.55 24.18
N GLY A 411 -7.79 -36.90 23.33
CA GLY A 411 -8.63 -35.88 22.68
C GLY A 411 -9.14 -36.30 21.32
N ALA A 412 -10.15 -35.58 20.82
CA ALA A 412 -10.80 -35.87 19.55
C ALA A 412 -9.86 -35.55 18.38
N THR A 413 -9.44 -36.59 17.66
CA THR A 413 -8.69 -36.44 16.41
C THR A 413 -9.63 -35.91 15.34
N ILE A 414 -9.30 -34.74 14.80
CA ILE A 414 -10.09 -34.08 13.75
C ILE A 414 -9.55 -34.33 12.35
N ALA A 415 -8.26 -34.69 12.23
CA ALA A 415 -7.66 -35.11 10.98
C ALA A 415 -6.42 -35.98 11.25
N ALA A 416 -6.11 -36.91 10.34
CA ALA A 416 -4.91 -37.71 10.36
C ALA A 416 -4.19 -37.58 9.01
N VAL A 417 -2.92 -37.17 9.02
CA VAL A 417 -2.17 -36.84 7.81
C VAL A 417 -0.80 -37.53 7.82
N GLN A 418 -0.41 -38.18 6.73
CA GLN A 418 0.91 -38.84 6.63
C GLN A 418 2.04 -37.80 6.49
N ARG A 419 3.04 -37.86 7.36
CA ARG A 419 4.27 -37.05 7.33
C ARG A 419 5.46 -37.86 7.79
N SER A 420 6.57 -37.70 7.10
CA SER A 420 7.83 -38.40 7.40
C SER A 420 8.43 -38.01 8.76
N THR A 421 8.18 -36.80 9.26
CA THR A 421 8.68 -36.32 10.56
C THR A 421 7.63 -35.50 11.32
N ALA A 422 7.81 -35.40 12.64
CA ALA A 422 6.90 -34.69 13.53
C ALA A 422 6.91 -33.16 13.31
N ASP A 423 8.02 -32.56 12.89
CA ASP A 423 8.14 -31.12 12.63
C ASP A 423 7.19 -30.63 11.54
N LEU A 424 6.88 -31.51 10.57
CA LEU A 424 5.98 -31.20 9.46
C LEU A 424 4.50 -31.17 9.88
N CYS A 425 4.14 -31.72 11.05
CA CYS A 425 2.76 -31.69 11.52
C CYS A 425 2.30 -30.29 11.93
N CYS A 426 3.22 -29.37 12.24
CA CYS A 426 2.87 -28.04 12.69
C CYS A 426 2.15 -27.21 11.61
N SER A 427 2.63 -27.28 10.36
CA SER A 427 2.00 -26.58 9.25
C SER A 427 0.59 -27.12 8.98
N ASP A 428 0.39 -28.43 9.11
CA ASP A 428 -0.92 -29.05 8.94
C ASP A 428 -1.90 -28.61 10.05
N CYS A 429 -1.41 -28.51 11.29
CA CYS A 429 -2.19 -27.94 12.39
C CYS A 429 -2.44 -26.44 12.22
N ASN A 430 -1.52 -25.70 11.60
CA ASN A 430 -1.69 -24.28 11.33
C ASN A 430 -2.74 -24.00 10.26
N ALA A 431 -2.72 -24.78 9.18
CA ALA A 431 -3.67 -24.71 8.08
C ALA A 431 -5.10 -25.11 8.50
N ASN A 432 -5.25 -25.88 9.58
CA ASN A 432 -6.54 -26.24 10.13
C ASN A 432 -6.94 -25.30 11.28
N SER A 433 -7.98 -24.48 11.06
CA SER A 433 -8.47 -23.49 12.03
C SER A 433 -9.00 -24.10 13.34
N GLN A 434 -9.43 -25.37 13.30
CA GLN A 434 -9.92 -26.11 14.46
C GLN A 434 -8.80 -26.86 15.20
N CYS A 435 -7.60 -26.98 14.62
CA CYS A 435 -6.48 -27.67 15.26
C CYS A 435 -5.85 -26.80 16.36
N LYS A 436 -5.69 -27.40 17.54
CA LYS A 436 -5.04 -26.79 18.71
C LYS A 436 -3.72 -27.46 19.06
N LEU A 437 -3.53 -28.73 18.69
CA LEU A 437 -2.24 -29.42 18.77
C LEU A 437 -2.19 -30.60 17.79
N TYR A 438 -1.02 -31.20 17.64
CA TYR A 438 -0.83 -32.46 16.92
C TYR A 438 -0.02 -33.47 17.74
N VAL A 439 -0.24 -34.75 17.47
CA VAL A 439 0.61 -35.85 17.93
C VAL A 439 1.06 -36.65 16.72
N TRP A 440 2.37 -36.78 16.52
CA TRP A 440 2.96 -37.59 15.48
C TRP A 440 3.33 -38.97 16.03
N PHE A 441 2.96 -40.03 15.30
CA PHE A 441 3.34 -41.41 15.62
C PHE A 441 3.42 -42.25 14.36
N GLN A 442 4.51 -42.99 14.18
CA GLN A 442 4.74 -43.92 13.06
C GLN A 442 4.36 -43.34 11.68
N GLY A 443 4.84 -42.14 11.37
CA GLY A 443 4.59 -41.48 10.08
C GLY A 443 3.27 -40.73 9.97
N THR A 444 2.45 -40.68 11.02
CA THR A 444 1.11 -40.05 10.96
C THR A 444 0.98 -38.90 11.95
N CYS A 445 0.57 -37.72 11.48
CA CYS A 445 0.16 -36.56 12.27
C CYS A 445 -1.32 -36.65 12.62
N TYR A 446 -1.64 -36.86 13.90
CA TYR A 446 -3.00 -36.79 14.41
C TYR A 446 -3.27 -35.37 14.93
N LEU A 447 -4.02 -34.59 14.16
CA LEU A 447 -4.43 -33.23 14.53
C LEU A 447 -5.61 -33.30 15.50
N LYS A 448 -5.53 -32.55 16.60
CA LYS A 448 -6.54 -32.58 17.67
C LYS A 448 -7.15 -31.20 17.89
N SER A 449 -8.45 -31.18 18.17
CA SER A 449 -9.22 -29.95 18.40
C SER A 449 -9.13 -29.41 19.83
N ASN A 450 -8.58 -30.20 20.76
CA ASN A 450 -8.41 -29.82 22.16
C ASN A 450 -7.13 -30.42 22.74
N LEU A 451 -6.64 -29.83 23.84
CA LEU A 451 -5.43 -30.29 24.51
C LEU A 451 -5.61 -31.66 25.17
N GLY A 452 -6.75 -31.89 25.81
CA GLY A 452 -7.00 -33.09 26.63
C GLY A 452 -5.86 -33.43 27.60
N THR A 453 -5.76 -34.68 28.04
CA THR A 453 -4.83 -35.09 29.10
C THR A 453 -3.49 -35.49 28.51
N LYS A 454 -2.40 -34.90 29.00
CA LYS A 454 -1.04 -35.27 28.65
C LYS A 454 -0.65 -36.60 29.30
N SER A 455 -0.11 -37.53 28.53
CA SER A 455 0.48 -38.78 29.01
C SER A 455 1.85 -39.03 28.38
N GLN A 456 2.71 -39.77 29.07
CA GLN A 456 3.96 -40.23 28.48
C GLN A 456 3.72 -41.50 27.67
N SER A 457 4.15 -41.50 26.42
CA SER A 457 3.99 -42.63 25.49
C SER A 457 5.17 -42.67 24.52
N THR A 458 6.00 -43.70 24.66
CA THR A 458 7.26 -43.84 23.91
C THR A 458 7.02 -43.86 22.39
N GLY A 459 7.79 -43.04 21.67
CA GLY A 459 7.75 -42.90 20.21
C GLY A 459 6.71 -41.91 19.68
N ARG A 460 5.88 -41.30 20.53
CA ARG A 460 4.93 -40.23 20.16
C ARG A 460 5.57 -38.86 20.33
N ARG A 461 5.41 -37.97 19.35
CA ARG A 461 6.04 -36.64 19.34
C ARG A 461 4.96 -35.57 19.15
N ALA A 462 4.77 -34.69 20.12
CA ALA A 462 3.62 -33.77 20.13
C ALA A 462 4.02 -32.30 20.10
N GLY A 463 3.20 -31.46 19.47
CA GLY A 463 3.38 -30.01 19.43
C GLY A 463 2.04 -29.27 19.55
N VAL A 464 2.02 -28.19 20.34
CA VAL A 464 0.82 -27.40 20.62
C VAL A 464 0.85 -26.09 19.82
N LYS A 465 -0.24 -25.77 19.11
CA LYS A 465 -0.37 -24.54 18.32
C LYS A 465 -0.49 -23.33 19.26
N GLN A 466 0.48 -22.42 19.19
CA GLN A 466 0.52 -21.17 19.94
C GLN A 466 0.02 -20.03 19.04
N LEU A 467 -0.83 -19.16 19.61
CA LEU A 467 -1.26 -17.93 18.97
C LEU A 467 -0.23 -16.85 19.32
N VAL A 468 0.39 -16.26 18.30
CA VAL A 468 1.52 -15.34 18.50
C VAL A 468 0.99 -13.99 18.97
N GLY A 469 1.41 -13.55 20.17
CA GLY A 469 1.24 -12.17 20.65
C GLY A 469 0.66 -11.99 22.06
N THR A 470 1.22 -12.59 23.12
CA THR A 470 0.75 -12.29 24.49
C THR A 470 1.86 -12.01 25.50
N THR A 471 1.69 -10.89 26.23
CA THR A 471 2.46 -10.43 27.39
C THR A 471 2.15 -11.24 28.67
N CYS A 472 1.21 -12.18 28.60
CA CYS A 472 0.76 -13.00 29.72
C CYS A 472 0.90 -14.50 29.42
N SER A 473 0.87 -15.30 30.49
CA SER A 473 0.80 -16.76 30.44
C SER A 473 -0.48 -17.23 29.75
N VAL A 474 -0.47 -18.52 29.38
CA VAL A 474 -1.71 -19.24 29.09
C VAL A 474 -2.71 -19.12 30.25
N ILE A 475 -4.00 -19.17 29.93
CA ILE A 475 -5.07 -19.15 30.92
C ILE A 475 -5.11 -20.50 31.65
N PHE A 476 -4.99 -20.46 32.97
CA PHE A 476 -5.20 -21.59 33.86
C PHE A 476 -6.70 -21.75 34.10
N GLU A 477 -7.27 -22.80 33.53
CA GLU A 477 -8.68 -23.16 33.73
C GLU A 477 -8.92 -23.73 35.14
N ASN A 478 -10.11 -23.51 35.68
CA ASN A 478 -10.54 -23.93 37.02
C ASN A 478 -9.55 -23.56 38.14
N THR A 479 -8.98 -22.35 38.07
CA THR A 479 -7.87 -21.92 38.91
C THR A 479 -8.17 -20.60 39.60
N GLU A 480 -7.91 -20.55 40.91
CA GLU A 480 -7.94 -19.34 41.74
C GLU A 480 -6.53 -19.04 42.28
N PHE A 481 -6.16 -17.76 42.31
CA PHE A 481 -4.96 -17.27 43.01
C PHE A 481 -5.41 -16.56 44.29
N GLN A 482 -5.21 -17.15 45.46
CA GLN A 482 -5.78 -16.55 46.68
C GLN A 482 -5.05 -15.26 47.10
N GLY A 483 -5.84 -14.23 47.44
CA GLY A 483 -5.37 -12.94 47.96
C GLY A 483 -4.74 -12.01 46.92
N ASN A 484 -4.11 -10.94 47.39
CA ASN A 484 -3.38 -9.95 46.59
C ASN A 484 -4.21 -9.14 45.58
N ASP A 485 -5.53 -9.10 45.72
CA ASP A 485 -6.42 -8.28 44.90
C ASP A 485 -6.12 -6.79 45.08
N ILE A 486 -5.86 -6.09 43.98
CA ILE A 486 -5.53 -4.66 43.97
C ILE A 486 -6.54 -3.82 43.19
N SER A 487 -7.29 -4.43 42.28
CA SER A 487 -8.34 -3.78 41.53
C SER A 487 -9.25 -4.83 40.86
N SER A 488 -10.38 -4.39 40.31
CA SER A 488 -11.20 -5.24 39.47
C SER A 488 -11.78 -4.48 38.27
N SER A 489 -12.03 -5.20 37.19
CA SER A 489 -12.65 -4.70 35.97
C SER A 489 -13.68 -5.69 35.45
N VAL A 490 -14.70 -5.21 34.73
CA VAL A 490 -15.71 -6.07 34.11
C VAL A 490 -15.30 -6.42 32.68
N ARG A 491 -15.23 -7.71 32.35
CA ARG A 491 -14.87 -8.22 31.02
C ARG A 491 -15.66 -9.46 30.67
N SER A 492 -16.02 -9.58 29.39
CA SER A 492 -16.79 -10.71 28.86
C SER A 492 -16.01 -12.03 28.84
N SER A 493 -14.68 -12.01 28.96
CA SER A 493 -13.85 -13.23 28.99
C SER A 493 -12.54 -13.05 29.76
N ALA A 494 -11.91 -14.17 30.12
CA ALA A 494 -10.66 -14.18 30.89
C ALA A 494 -9.44 -13.70 30.10
N GLU A 495 -9.44 -13.89 28.79
CA GLU A 495 -8.37 -13.47 27.88
C GLU A 495 -8.21 -11.94 27.87
N LEU A 496 -9.32 -11.21 28.03
CA LEU A 496 -9.33 -9.76 28.08
C LEU A 496 -8.74 -9.21 29.38
N CYS A 497 -8.69 -10.01 30.45
CA CYS A 497 -8.12 -9.60 31.73
C CYS A 497 -6.60 -9.40 31.67
N CYS A 498 -5.91 -10.02 30.71
CA CYS A 498 -4.47 -9.82 30.54
C CYS A 498 -4.13 -8.38 30.17
N GLY A 499 -4.92 -7.77 29.27
CA GLY A 499 -4.75 -6.37 28.89
C GLY A 499 -4.97 -5.43 30.08
N ASP A 500 -6.02 -5.71 30.87
CA ASP A 500 -6.34 -4.92 32.07
C ASP A 500 -5.24 -5.03 33.13
N CYS A 501 -4.69 -6.24 33.35
CA CYS A 501 -3.58 -6.42 34.27
C CYS A 501 -2.31 -5.73 33.76
N ASN A 502 -1.98 -5.83 32.47
CA ASN A 502 -0.80 -5.16 31.91
C ASN A 502 -0.86 -3.63 32.04
N ALA A 503 -2.06 -3.07 31.91
CA ALA A 503 -2.32 -1.64 32.04
C ALA A 503 -2.41 -1.17 33.50
N THR A 504 -2.52 -2.07 34.48
CA THR A 504 -2.72 -1.73 35.89
C THR A 504 -1.38 -1.77 36.64
N PRO A 505 -0.89 -0.62 37.16
CA PRO A 505 0.38 -0.57 37.89
C PRO A 505 0.40 -1.56 39.05
N LYS A 506 1.50 -2.31 39.16
CA LYS A 506 1.73 -3.39 40.15
C LYS A 506 0.91 -4.66 39.94
N CYS A 507 0.05 -4.76 38.92
CA CYS A 507 -0.61 -6.03 38.61
C CYS A 507 0.39 -7.02 38.00
N LYS A 508 0.36 -8.25 38.50
CA LYS A 508 1.22 -9.36 38.05
C LYS A 508 0.43 -10.61 37.72
N ALA A 509 -0.83 -10.71 38.15
CA ALA A 509 -1.71 -11.82 37.86
C ALA A 509 -3.18 -11.38 37.86
N PHE A 510 -4.07 -12.18 37.31
CA PHE A 510 -5.51 -11.95 37.36
C PHE A 510 -6.28 -13.26 37.52
N VAL A 511 -7.51 -13.16 38.03
CA VAL A 511 -8.50 -14.24 38.03
C VAL A 511 -9.82 -13.71 37.48
N TRP A 512 -10.37 -14.38 36.48
CA TRP A 512 -11.68 -14.07 35.91
C TRP A 512 -12.75 -15.03 36.44
N PHE A 513 -13.85 -14.47 36.93
CA PHE A 513 -15.02 -15.22 37.38
C PHE A 513 -16.29 -14.41 37.16
N GLN A 514 -17.31 -15.04 36.56
CA GLN A 514 -18.64 -14.43 36.31
C GLN A 514 -18.59 -13.03 35.67
N GLY A 515 -17.69 -12.83 34.70
CA GLY A 515 -17.59 -11.57 33.97
C GLY A 515 -16.74 -10.48 34.65
N ILE A 516 -16.06 -10.79 35.76
CA ILE A 516 -15.21 -9.85 36.49
C ILE A 516 -13.77 -10.36 36.51
N CYS A 517 -12.83 -9.51 36.10
CA CYS A 517 -11.39 -9.68 36.28
C CYS A 517 -10.98 -9.13 37.64
N TYR A 518 -10.50 -10.00 38.52
CA TYR A 518 -9.88 -9.63 39.79
C TYR A 518 -8.37 -9.54 39.58
N LEU A 519 -7.85 -8.31 39.51
CA LEU A 519 -6.47 -7.98 39.21
C LEU A 519 -5.63 -8.05 40.49
N LYS A 520 -4.48 -8.72 40.41
CA LYS A 520 -3.70 -9.10 41.59
C LYS A 520 -2.24 -8.66 41.47
N SER A 521 -1.68 -8.21 42.59
CA SER A 521 -0.28 -7.76 42.68
C SER A 521 0.75 -8.90 42.68
N ALA A 522 0.31 -10.13 42.91
CA ALA A 522 1.10 -11.36 42.78
C ALA A 522 0.15 -12.54 42.54
N ALA A 523 0.64 -13.59 41.84
CA ALA A 523 -0.02 -14.89 41.87
C ALA A 523 0.22 -15.49 43.25
N GLY A 524 -0.79 -15.39 44.14
CA GLY A 524 -0.74 -15.99 45.48
C GLY A 524 -0.76 -17.52 45.43
N VAL A 525 -1.26 -18.18 46.48
CA VAL A 525 -1.38 -19.64 46.48
C VAL A 525 -2.41 -20.07 45.43
N GLN A 526 -1.99 -20.94 44.51
CA GLN A 526 -2.85 -21.50 43.47
C GLN A 526 -3.71 -22.61 44.07
N THR A 527 -5.03 -22.48 43.93
CA THR A 527 -6.00 -23.49 44.36
C THR A 527 -6.97 -23.83 43.23
N THR A 528 -7.45 -25.07 43.19
CA THR A 528 -8.45 -25.52 42.21
C THR A 528 -9.82 -24.93 42.56
N ALA A 529 -10.42 -24.18 41.63
CA ALA A 529 -11.73 -23.57 41.79
C ALA A 529 -12.52 -23.64 40.47
N THR A 530 -13.59 -24.44 40.46
CA THR A 530 -14.41 -24.68 39.27
C THR A 530 -14.96 -23.38 38.70
N SER A 531 -14.88 -23.22 37.38
CA SER A 531 -15.36 -22.05 36.62
C SER A 531 -14.60 -20.74 36.82
N ARG A 532 -13.43 -20.75 37.50
CA ARG A 532 -12.51 -19.60 37.58
C ARG A 532 -11.35 -19.77 36.59
N ARG A 533 -10.92 -18.68 35.95
CA ARG A 533 -9.92 -18.70 34.88
C ARG A 533 -8.82 -17.68 35.18
N ALA A 534 -7.58 -18.11 35.37
CA ALA A 534 -6.50 -17.25 35.89
C ALA A 534 -5.33 -17.08 34.91
N GLY A 535 -4.55 -16.01 35.05
CA GLY A 535 -3.35 -15.77 34.21
C GLY A 535 -2.31 -14.88 34.91
N ILE A 536 -1.06 -14.95 34.45
CA ILE A 536 0.10 -14.25 35.04
C ILE A 536 0.79 -13.40 33.96
N LEU A 537 1.25 -12.20 34.29
CA LEU A 537 2.08 -11.37 33.41
C LEU A 537 3.53 -11.89 33.38
N LEU A 538 4.06 -12.11 32.19
CA LEU A 538 5.42 -12.62 32.00
C LEU A 538 6.38 -11.41 31.85
N SER A 539 7.18 -11.12 32.87
CA SER A 539 8.19 -10.06 32.83
C SER A 539 9.48 -10.54 32.14
N SER A 540 10.07 -9.72 31.26
CA SER A 540 11.41 -9.97 30.72
C SER A 540 12.47 -9.66 31.78
N THR A 541 13.23 -10.68 32.18
CA THR A 541 14.45 -10.51 32.99
C THR A 541 15.60 -11.20 32.29
N THR A 542 16.58 -10.42 31.86
CA THR A 542 17.91 -10.89 31.44
C THR A 542 18.82 -10.88 32.68
N PRO A 543 19.71 -11.87 32.92
CA PRO A 543 20.52 -11.90 34.13
C PRO A 543 21.59 -10.80 34.14
N ALA A 544 21.87 -10.26 35.32
CA ALA A 544 22.89 -9.25 35.57
C ALA A 544 24.33 -9.78 35.35
N PRO A 545 25.30 -8.93 34.95
CA PRO A 545 26.69 -9.35 34.77
C PRO A 545 27.43 -9.45 36.12
N LEU A 546 28.22 -10.52 36.29
CA LEU A 546 29.21 -10.64 37.37
C LEU A 546 30.58 -10.08 36.93
N PRO A 547 31.38 -9.54 37.86
CA PRO A 547 32.60 -8.78 37.55
C PRO A 547 33.81 -9.68 37.23
N ILE A 548 34.64 -9.21 36.31
CA ILE A 548 35.88 -9.84 35.86
C ILE A 548 37.04 -9.43 36.79
N SER A 549 37.78 -10.41 37.30
CA SER A 549 39.08 -10.22 37.96
C SER A 549 40.18 -10.94 37.18
N SER A 550 41.39 -10.42 37.33
CA SER A 550 42.55 -10.48 36.44
C SER A 550 43.42 -11.75 36.46
N THR A 551 44.21 -11.87 35.37
CA THR A 551 45.55 -12.50 35.21
C THR A 551 45.66 -14.02 34.90
N PRO A 552 46.73 -14.49 34.21
CA PRO A 552 46.63 -15.40 33.04
C PRO A 552 47.51 -16.67 33.10
N ALA A 553 47.27 -17.65 32.22
CA ALA A 553 48.25 -18.63 31.68
C ALA A 553 47.52 -19.74 30.88
N PRO A 554 48.19 -20.59 30.07
CA PRO A 554 49.24 -20.29 29.09
C PRO A 554 48.94 -20.92 27.71
N THR A 555 49.78 -20.55 26.76
CA THR A 555 49.89 -21.05 25.38
C THR A 555 50.04 -22.57 25.28
N THR A 556 49.24 -23.21 24.43
CA THR A 556 49.63 -24.47 23.76
C THR A 556 49.17 -24.45 22.31
N THR A 557 50.18 -24.44 21.44
CA THR A 557 50.12 -24.53 19.98
C THR A 557 49.82 -25.98 19.59
N LEU A 558 48.75 -26.26 18.83
CA LEU A 558 48.69 -27.46 17.99
C LEU A 558 47.98 -27.16 16.67
N ALA A 559 48.60 -27.68 15.63
CA ALA A 559 48.40 -27.38 14.23
C ALA A 559 47.05 -27.87 13.69
N ILE A 560 46.47 -27.07 12.79
CA ILE A 560 45.27 -27.41 12.02
C ILE A 560 45.72 -28.16 10.76
N THR A 561 45.39 -29.45 10.69
CA THR A 561 45.22 -30.15 9.40
C THR A 561 43.74 -30.12 9.02
N PRO A 562 43.35 -29.64 7.83
CA PRO A 562 41.96 -29.61 7.43
C PRO A 562 41.47 -31.03 7.05
N ALA A 563 40.40 -31.49 7.68
CA ALA A 563 39.65 -32.67 7.26
C ALA A 563 38.76 -32.33 6.04
N PRO A 564 38.46 -33.30 5.14
CA PRO A 564 37.73 -33.03 3.90
C PRO A 564 36.23 -32.81 4.17
N ILE A 565 35.68 -31.75 3.58
CA ILE A 565 34.25 -31.43 3.63
C ILE A 565 33.51 -32.39 2.68
N ALA A 566 32.51 -33.09 3.22
CA ALA A 566 31.61 -33.95 2.47
C ALA A 566 30.74 -33.15 1.47
N PRO A 567 30.39 -33.72 0.30
CA PRO A 567 29.52 -33.03 -0.66
C PRO A 567 28.10 -32.91 -0.12
N LEU A 568 27.58 -31.67 -0.07
CA LEU A 568 26.19 -31.39 0.22
C LEU A 568 25.32 -31.78 -0.99
N THR A 569 24.28 -32.57 -0.74
CA THR A 569 23.25 -32.97 -1.72
C THR A 569 22.22 -31.85 -1.92
N PRO A 570 21.78 -31.56 -3.16
CA PRO A 570 20.80 -30.49 -3.42
C PRO A 570 19.36 -30.88 -3.05
N SER A 571 18.62 -29.91 -2.51
CA SER A 571 17.15 -29.90 -2.29
C SER A 571 16.48 -28.83 -3.19
N PRO A 572 15.16 -28.88 -3.43
CA PRO A 572 14.60 -28.82 -4.79
C PRO A 572 14.42 -27.41 -5.37
N THR A 573 14.62 -27.31 -6.68
CA THR A 573 14.33 -26.15 -7.54
C THR A 573 12.83 -25.87 -7.65
N THR A 574 12.41 -24.60 -7.52
CA THR A 574 11.02 -24.18 -7.77
C THR A 574 10.73 -24.11 -9.26
N ASN A 575 10.48 -25.26 -9.87
CA ASN A 575 10.03 -25.38 -11.25
C ASN A 575 8.54 -24.97 -11.33
N THR A 576 8.13 -24.17 -12.32
CA THR A 576 6.73 -23.79 -12.58
C THR A 576 6.27 -24.33 -13.94
N CYS A 577 5.03 -24.83 -14.00
CA CYS A 577 4.45 -25.31 -15.25
C CYS A 577 3.79 -24.15 -15.98
N SER A 578 3.89 -24.16 -17.32
CA SER A 578 3.16 -23.24 -18.19
C SER A 578 1.66 -23.51 -18.11
N THR A 579 0.87 -22.57 -18.65
CA THR A 579 -0.56 -22.76 -18.90
C THR A 579 -0.79 -24.06 -19.68
N ILE A 580 -1.86 -24.78 -19.34
CA ILE A 580 -2.26 -26.01 -20.02
C ILE A 580 -2.81 -25.68 -21.41
N GLU A 581 -2.26 -26.33 -22.42
CA GLU A 581 -2.71 -26.29 -23.79
C GLU A 581 -3.73 -27.40 -24.03
N GLU A 582 -4.97 -27.01 -24.35
CA GLU A 582 -6.05 -27.95 -24.65
C GLU A 582 -5.92 -28.57 -26.04
N ASN A 583 -6.42 -29.80 -26.20
CA ASN A 583 -6.35 -30.59 -27.43
C ASN A 583 -4.94 -30.68 -28.03
N THR A 584 -3.91 -30.74 -27.18
CA THR A 584 -2.51 -30.63 -27.59
C THR A 584 -1.73 -31.84 -27.10
N ASP A 585 -0.98 -32.45 -28.02
CA ASP A 585 0.01 -33.49 -27.75
C ASP A 585 1.41 -32.97 -28.08
N TYR A 586 2.34 -33.19 -27.16
CA TYR A 586 3.75 -32.98 -27.41
C TYR A 586 4.36 -34.28 -27.93
N THR A 587 4.88 -34.27 -29.16
CA THR A 587 5.52 -35.46 -29.73
C THR A 587 6.85 -35.78 -29.04
N GLY A 588 7.32 -37.01 -29.17
CA GLY A 588 8.62 -37.44 -28.61
C GLY A 588 8.50 -38.45 -27.46
N ALA A 589 9.67 -38.91 -26.99
CA ALA A 589 9.79 -40.03 -26.06
C ALA A 589 9.15 -39.73 -24.69
N VAL A 590 8.37 -40.70 -24.20
CA VAL A 590 7.79 -40.68 -22.85
C VAL A 590 8.84 -41.21 -21.89
N ILE A 591 9.27 -40.38 -20.93
CA ILE A 591 10.28 -40.74 -19.94
C ILE A 591 9.67 -41.36 -18.68
N GLY A 592 8.36 -41.32 -18.54
CA GLY A 592 7.62 -41.96 -17.46
C GLY A 592 6.12 -41.69 -17.57
N THR A 593 5.31 -42.48 -16.86
CA THR A 593 3.87 -42.26 -16.77
C THR A 593 3.40 -42.23 -15.31
N SER A 594 2.30 -41.53 -15.06
CA SER A 594 1.66 -41.47 -13.74
C SER A 594 0.16 -41.31 -13.89
N ALA A 595 -0.62 -42.04 -13.12
CA ALA A 595 -2.08 -41.90 -13.11
C ALA A 595 -2.47 -40.65 -12.32
N GLN A 596 -3.18 -39.72 -12.94
CA GLN A 596 -3.67 -38.51 -12.30
C GLN A 596 -5.08 -38.20 -12.80
N ALA A 597 -5.99 -37.85 -11.89
CA ALA A 597 -7.38 -37.55 -12.24
C ALA A 597 -7.55 -36.28 -13.08
N THR A 598 -6.54 -35.41 -13.12
CA THR A 598 -6.58 -34.16 -13.88
C THR A 598 -5.22 -33.82 -14.50
N ALA A 599 -5.22 -33.02 -15.56
CA ALA A 599 -3.98 -32.57 -16.20
C ALA A 599 -3.17 -31.60 -15.34
N GLU A 600 -3.82 -30.86 -14.44
CA GLU A 600 -3.20 -29.96 -13.47
C GLU A 600 -2.35 -30.74 -12.47
N ALA A 601 -2.81 -31.92 -12.06
CA ALA A 601 -2.07 -32.76 -11.13
C ALA A 601 -0.78 -33.35 -11.75
N CYS A 602 -0.72 -33.51 -13.08
CA CYS A 602 0.51 -33.93 -13.77
C CYS A 602 1.68 -32.96 -13.58
N CYS A 603 1.39 -31.67 -13.36
CA CYS A 603 2.40 -30.66 -13.15
C CYS A 603 3.25 -30.95 -11.90
N GLY A 604 2.62 -31.37 -10.79
CA GLY A 604 3.34 -31.73 -9.57
C GLY A 604 4.26 -32.94 -9.76
N VAL A 605 3.81 -33.93 -10.55
CA VAL A 605 4.59 -35.12 -10.88
C VAL A 605 5.78 -34.76 -11.78
N CYS A 606 5.56 -33.95 -12.81
CA CYS A 606 6.64 -33.53 -13.71
C CYS A 606 7.68 -32.67 -12.98
N LYS A 607 7.28 -31.76 -12.07
CA LYS A 607 8.20 -30.95 -11.25
C LYS A 607 9.14 -31.78 -10.37
N THR A 608 8.68 -32.93 -9.90
CA THR A 608 9.43 -33.82 -9.00
C THR A 608 10.14 -34.95 -9.73
N THR A 609 9.88 -35.12 -11.04
CA THR A 609 10.53 -36.13 -11.87
C THR A 609 11.77 -35.53 -12.54
N SER A 610 12.95 -35.99 -12.14
CA SER A 610 14.22 -35.55 -12.73
C SER A 610 14.19 -35.70 -14.25
N THR A 611 14.62 -34.65 -14.98
CA THR A 611 14.63 -34.54 -16.45
C THR A 611 13.28 -34.31 -17.14
N CYS A 612 12.17 -34.22 -16.39
CA CYS A 612 10.87 -33.86 -16.98
C CYS A 612 10.81 -32.37 -17.30
N GLN A 613 10.59 -32.04 -18.57
CA GLN A 613 10.46 -30.67 -19.07
C GLN A 613 9.07 -30.40 -19.65
N ALA A 614 8.23 -31.43 -19.80
CA ALA A 614 6.85 -31.29 -20.23
C ALA A 614 6.02 -32.54 -19.90
N TYR A 615 4.70 -32.43 -19.96
CA TYR A 615 3.80 -33.58 -19.84
C TYR A 615 2.60 -33.46 -20.78
N VAL A 616 1.99 -34.59 -21.12
CA VAL A 616 0.69 -34.68 -21.78
C VAL A 616 -0.23 -35.54 -20.93
N TRP A 617 -1.43 -35.06 -20.64
CA TRP A 617 -2.47 -35.81 -19.93
C TRP A 617 -3.54 -36.31 -20.90
N TYR A 618 -3.90 -37.59 -20.78
CA TYR A 618 -4.95 -38.23 -21.57
C TYR A 618 -5.52 -39.45 -20.82
N LEU A 619 -6.84 -39.53 -20.71
CA LEU A 619 -7.56 -40.62 -20.02
C LEU A 619 -6.95 -40.96 -18.64
N ASP A 620 -6.93 -39.97 -17.75
CA ASP A 620 -6.40 -40.07 -16.39
C ASP A 620 -4.92 -40.47 -16.27
N THR A 621 -4.15 -40.38 -17.37
CA THR A 621 -2.73 -40.74 -17.41
C THR A 621 -1.88 -39.55 -17.87
N CYS A 622 -0.89 -39.19 -17.06
CA CYS A 622 0.18 -38.26 -17.42
C CYS A 622 1.32 -39.01 -18.13
N TYR A 623 1.68 -38.55 -19.30
CA TYR A 623 2.83 -38.99 -20.07
C TYR A 623 3.91 -37.90 -19.95
N LEU A 624 4.93 -38.17 -19.13
CA LEU A 624 6.02 -37.25 -18.83
C LEU A 624 7.04 -37.27 -19.96
N LYS A 625 7.59 -36.10 -20.30
CA LYS A 625 8.49 -35.90 -21.44
C LYS A 625 9.72 -35.10 -21.04
N SER A 626 10.85 -35.45 -21.64
CA SER A 626 12.13 -34.76 -21.41
C SER A 626 12.29 -33.46 -22.20
N ALA A 627 11.36 -33.15 -23.10
CA ALA A 627 11.30 -31.90 -23.87
C ALA A 627 9.86 -31.65 -24.37
N VAL A 628 9.56 -30.41 -24.77
CA VAL A 628 8.24 -29.99 -25.27
C VAL A 628 7.90 -30.59 -26.66
N GLY A 629 8.89 -31.10 -27.39
CA GLY A 629 8.68 -31.75 -28.70
C GLY A 629 7.95 -30.87 -29.72
N THR A 630 7.48 -31.46 -30.82
CA THR A 630 6.58 -30.78 -31.77
C THR A 630 5.14 -30.89 -31.28
N LYS A 631 4.40 -29.79 -31.31
CA LYS A 631 2.98 -29.74 -30.93
C LYS A 631 2.10 -30.32 -32.04
N VAL A 632 1.20 -31.22 -31.68
CA VAL A 632 0.19 -31.79 -32.58
C VAL A 632 -1.18 -31.60 -31.95
N ASN A 633 -2.16 -31.12 -32.73
CA ASN A 633 -3.52 -30.97 -32.25
C ASN A 633 -4.22 -32.34 -32.22
N LEU A 634 -4.52 -32.85 -31.03
CA LEU A 634 -5.22 -34.11 -30.81
C LEU A 634 -6.30 -33.93 -29.75
N THR A 635 -7.55 -34.10 -30.16
CA THR A 635 -8.73 -33.90 -29.31
C THR A 635 -8.66 -34.74 -28.03
N GLY A 636 -8.87 -34.09 -26.89
CA GLY A 636 -8.91 -34.72 -25.57
C GLY A 636 -7.56 -34.84 -24.85
N ARG A 637 -6.44 -34.43 -25.47
CA ARG A 637 -5.12 -34.37 -24.82
C ARG A 637 -4.85 -32.98 -24.26
N ARG A 638 -4.26 -32.90 -23.07
CA ARG A 638 -3.98 -31.64 -22.36
C ARG A 638 -2.50 -31.58 -22.00
N ALA A 639 -1.73 -30.63 -22.52
CA ALA A 639 -0.27 -30.61 -22.38
C ALA A 639 0.25 -29.33 -21.74
N ALA A 640 1.35 -29.42 -20.99
CA ALA A 640 2.05 -28.25 -20.46
C ALA A 640 3.55 -28.50 -20.34
N SER A 641 4.33 -27.43 -20.44
CA SER A 641 5.79 -27.43 -20.31
C SER A 641 6.22 -26.94 -18.93
N ILE A 642 7.43 -27.28 -18.51
CA ILE A 642 8.08 -26.72 -17.33
C ILE A 642 9.16 -25.74 -17.78
N SER A 643 9.01 -24.48 -17.41
CA SER A 643 10.04 -23.45 -17.60
C SER A 643 10.73 -23.17 -16.28
N ALA A 644 12.07 -23.20 -16.29
CA ALA A 644 12.86 -22.66 -15.19
C ALA A 644 12.88 -21.13 -15.31
N THR A 645 12.43 -20.42 -14.28
CA THR A 645 12.53 -18.96 -14.20
C THR A 645 14.02 -18.55 -14.14
N PRO A 646 14.50 -17.58 -14.95
CA PRO A 646 15.84 -17.02 -14.78
C PRO A 646 15.90 -16.23 -13.47
N ILE A 647 16.93 -16.48 -12.69
CA ILE A 647 17.19 -15.86 -11.39
C ILE A 647 18.06 -14.60 -11.57
N SER A 648 17.69 -13.51 -10.88
CA SER A 648 18.40 -12.23 -10.91
C SER A 648 19.60 -12.21 -9.95
N CYS A 649 20.82 -12.37 -10.47
CA CYS A 649 22.03 -11.78 -9.89
C CYS A 649 22.36 -10.48 -10.62
N SER A 650 23.27 -9.66 -10.06
CA SER A 650 23.82 -8.50 -10.77
C SER A 650 24.39 -8.90 -12.14
N THR A 651 24.60 -7.93 -13.02
CA THR A 651 25.48 -8.13 -14.19
C THR A 651 26.82 -8.69 -13.73
N PHE A 652 27.32 -9.68 -14.47
CA PHE A 652 28.55 -10.37 -14.11
C PHE A 652 29.79 -9.56 -14.48
N GLU A 653 30.77 -9.60 -13.59
CA GLU A 653 32.09 -9.03 -13.80
C GLU A 653 33.01 -10.13 -14.35
N ASN A 654 33.45 -9.98 -15.60
CA ASN A 654 34.35 -10.94 -16.24
C ASN A 654 35.81 -10.61 -15.92
N ASP A 655 36.63 -11.67 -15.82
CA ASP A 655 38.04 -11.65 -15.44
C ASP A 655 38.31 -11.05 -14.04
N VAL A 656 37.35 -11.18 -13.13
CA VAL A 656 37.43 -10.63 -11.76
C VAL A 656 37.33 -11.73 -10.72
N ASP A 657 38.30 -11.74 -9.80
CA ASP A 657 38.25 -12.49 -8.54
C ASP A 657 38.23 -11.52 -7.35
N TYR A 658 37.53 -11.89 -6.30
CA TYR A 658 37.48 -11.16 -5.04
C TYR A 658 38.17 -11.98 -3.96
N SER A 659 39.33 -11.52 -3.51
CA SER A 659 40.16 -12.30 -2.58
C SER A 659 39.55 -12.42 -1.18
N GLY A 660 39.49 -13.64 -0.65
CA GLY A 660 39.05 -13.95 0.71
C GLY A 660 37.54 -13.94 0.92
N ASN A 661 37.11 -14.01 2.18
CA ASN A 661 35.71 -14.07 2.61
C ASN A 661 34.90 -15.26 2.08
N ASP A 662 35.57 -16.32 1.62
CA ASP A 662 34.91 -17.56 1.21
C ASP A 662 34.20 -18.20 2.42
N ILE A 663 32.95 -18.60 2.21
CA ILE A 663 32.12 -19.34 3.17
C ILE A 663 31.78 -20.75 2.68
N GLY A 664 32.09 -21.04 1.43
CA GLY A 664 31.92 -22.38 0.86
C GLY A 664 32.30 -22.39 -0.62
N ALA A 665 32.33 -23.58 -1.18
CA ALA A 665 32.49 -23.76 -2.62
C ALA A 665 31.64 -24.92 -3.13
N THR A 666 31.12 -24.76 -4.33
CA THR A 666 30.34 -25.77 -5.05
C THR A 666 30.92 -25.98 -6.46
N LYS A 667 30.48 -27.04 -7.16
CA LYS A 667 30.87 -27.31 -8.55
C LYS A 667 29.71 -26.97 -9.47
N GLN A 668 29.95 -26.07 -10.42
CA GLN A 668 28.91 -25.60 -11.35
C GLN A 668 29.48 -25.39 -12.73
N VAL A 669 28.67 -25.66 -13.76
CA VAL A 669 29.09 -25.53 -15.16
C VAL A 669 29.00 -24.09 -15.70
N SER A 670 28.43 -23.15 -14.93
CA SER A 670 28.36 -21.74 -15.31
C SER A 670 28.25 -20.80 -14.11
N ALA A 671 28.61 -19.53 -14.31
CA ALA A 671 28.42 -18.45 -13.35
C ALA A 671 26.94 -18.23 -12.97
N ASN A 672 26.00 -18.51 -13.89
CA ASN A 672 24.56 -18.44 -13.61
C ASN A 672 24.12 -19.47 -12.56
N LEU A 673 24.64 -20.69 -12.63
CA LEU A 673 24.33 -21.71 -11.62
C LEU A 673 25.06 -21.44 -10.31
N CYS A 674 26.22 -20.80 -10.38
CA CYS A 674 26.94 -20.32 -9.21
C CYS A 674 26.18 -19.19 -8.46
N CYS A 675 25.47 -18.33 -9.19
CA CYS A 675 24.52 -17.38 -8.62
C CYS A 675 23.43 -18.09 -7.80
N SER A 676 22.84 -19.16 -8.35
CA SER A 676 21.82 -19.95 -7.65
C SER A 676 22.35 -20.58 -6.36
N ASP A 677 23.58 -21.09 -6.39
CA ASP A 677 24.23 -21.65 -5.20
C ASP A 677 24.47 -20.58 -4.12
N CYS A 678 24.88 -19.38 -4.51
CA CYS A 678 25.05 -18.29 -3.57
C CYS A 678 23.71 -17.89 -2.91
N GLN A 679 22.61 -17.83 -3.67
CA GLN A 679 21.30 -17.55 -3.09
C GLN A 679 20.84 -18.59 -2.07
N ALA A 680 21.19 -19.86 -2.30
CA ALA A 680 20.80 -20.95 -1.44
C ALA A 680 21.62 -21.02 -0.13
N VAL A 681 22.76 -20.33 -0.05
CA VAL A 681 23.65 -20.38 1.11
C VAL A 681 23.47 -19.13 1.97
N ALA A 682 22.95 -19.35 3.19
CA ALA A 682 22.78 -18.29 4.17
C ALA A 682 24.10 -17.55 4.44
N GLY A 683 24.08 -16.22 4.30
CA GLY A 683 25.25 -15.38 4.48
C GLY A 683 26.13 -15.21 3.24
N CYS A 684 25.80 -15.83 2.10
CA CYS A 684 26.45 -15.52 0.82
C CYS A 684 25.94 -14.18 0.28
N GLN A 685 26.86 -13.29 -0.07
CA GLN A 685 26.57 -11.97 -0.63
C GLN A 685 27.02 -11.88 -2.09
N LEU A 686 28.13 -12.53 -2.42
CA LEU A 686 28.66 -12.61 -3.78
C LEU A 686 29.28 -13.98 -4.05
N PHE A 687 29.57 -14.26 -5.30
CA PHE A 687 30.32 -15.44 -5.71
C PHE A 687 31.41 -15.09 -6.72
N VAL A 688 32.39 -16.00 -6.86
CA VAL A 688 33.33 -16.02 -7.98
C VAL A 688 33.31 -17.41 -8.59
N TRP A 689 32.94 -17.51 -9.86
CA TRP A 689 32.96 -18.73 -10.63
C TRP A 689 34.24 -18.82 -11.46
N ARG A 690 34.96 -19.93 -11.38
CA ARG A 690 36.18 -20.19 -12.15
C ARG A 690 36.43 -21.68 -12.31
N ASP A 691 36.77 -22.12 -13.52
CA ASP A 691 37.19 -23.49 -13.82
C ASP A 691 36.23 -24.55 -13.24
N GLY A 692 34.92 -24.31 -13.40
CA GLY A 692 33.86 -25.19 -12.91
C GLY A 692 33.64 -25.16 -11.39
N THR A 693 34.30 -24.26 -10.67
CA THR A 693 34.19 -24.09 -9.21
C THR A 693 33.54 -22.75 -8.89
N CYS A 694 32.52 -22.79 -8.05
CA CYS A 694 31.79 -21.64 -7.56
C CYS A 694 32.23 -21.35 -6.12
N TRP A 695 32.92 -20.23 -5.92
CA TRP A 695 33.40 -19.79 -4.62
C TRP A 695 32.41 -18.80 -4.01
N LEU A 696 31.69 -19.24 -2.99
CA LEU A 696 30.64 -18.49 -2.30
C LEU A 696 31.25 -17.62 -1.21
N LYS A 697 30.90 -16.33 -1.19
CA LYS A 697 31.58 -15.35 -0.33
C LYS A 697 30.59 -14.54 0.48
N ARG A 698 30.93 -14.29 1.74
CA ARG A 698 30.11 -13.48 2.67
C ARG A 698 30.30 -11.97 2.56
N ALA A 699 31.36 -11.51 1.91
CA ALA A 699 31.66 -10.09 1.77
C ALA A 699 32.63 -9.84 0.61
N LYS A 700 32.53 -8.66 -0.03
CA LYS A 700 33.39 -8.26 -1.15
C LYS A 700 34.83 -8.05 -0.67
N GLY A 701 35.76 -8.83 -1.20
CA GLY A 701 37.19 -8.73 -0.94
C GLY A 701 37.90 -7.71 -1.85
N ALA A 702 39.23 -7.68 -1.82
CA ALA A 702 40.00 -6.89 -2.78
C ALA A 702 39.83 -7.49 -4.20
N SER A 703 39.50 -6.64 -5.17
CA SER A 703 39.37 -7.03 -6.58
C SER A 703 40.75 -7.32 -7.17
N VAL A 704 40.88 -8.49 -7.77
CA VAL A 704 42.08 -8.92 -8.49
C VAL A 704 41.66 -9.37 -9.88
N ARG A 705 42.36 -8.88 -10.91
CA ARG A 705 42.11 -9.33 -12.29
C ARG A 705 42.64 -10.75 -12.47
N VAL A 706 41.74 -11.70 -12.73
CA VAL A 706 42.07 -13.12 -12.95
C VAL A 706 41.34 -13.59 -14.21
N LEU A 707 42.10 -13.91 -15.26
CA LEU A 707 41.53 -14.34 -16.54
C LEU A 707 40.69 -15.61 -16.38
N GLY A 708 39.45 -15.57 -16.86
CA GLY A 708 38.50 -16.69 -16.80
C GLY A 708 37.71 -16.81 -15.49
N ALA A 709 37.89 -15.88 -14.54
CA ALA A 709 37.03 -15.76 -13.37
C ALA A 709 35.81 -14.88 -13.68
N THR A 710 34.63 -15.24 -13.18
CA THR A 710 33.40 -14.45 -13.34
C THR A 710 32.78 -14.22 -11.97
N ALA A 711 32.66 -12.97 -11.54
CA ALA A 711 32.05 -12.61 -10.26
C ALA A 711 30.61 -12.09 -10.44
N GLY A 712 29.76 -12.32 -9.44
CA GLY A 712 28.38 -11.83 -9.41
C GLY A 712 27.86 -11.64 -8.00
N PHE A 713 26.86 -10.76 -7.84
CA PHE A 713 26.32 -10.33 -6.55
C PHE A 713 24.84 -10.66 -6.42
N LEU A 714 24.38 -10.95 -5.19
CA LEU A 714 22.95 -11.10 -4.91
C LEU A 714 22.26 -9.72 -4.82
N PRO A 715 21.00 -9.57 -5.27
CA PRO A 715 20.28 -8.29 -5.24
C PRO A 715 20.12 -7.71 -3.83
N SER A 716 20.06 -8.55 -2.79
CA SER A 716 20.01 -8.15 -1.38
C SER A 716 21.37 -7.73 -0.80
N SER A 717 22.46 -7.88 -1.57
CA SER A 717 23.82 -7.47 -1.19
C SER A 717 24.27 -6.15 -1.82
N MET A 718 23.46 -5.54 -2.69
CA MET A 718 23.60 -4.13 -3.04
C MET A 718 22.63 -3.30 -2.18
N SER A 719 23.01 -3.02 -0.94
CA SER A 719 22.27 -2.10 -0.07
C SER A 719 22.32 -0.67 -0.61
N VAL A 720 21.35 -0.32 -1.46
CA VAL A 720 21.03 1.08 -1.82
C VAL A 720 20.05 1.70 -0.80
N GLU A 721 19.47 0.93 0.12
CA GLU A 721 18.55 1.46 1.15
C GLU A 721 19.20 2.40 2.17
N SER A 722 20.52 2.35 2.35
CA SER A 722 21.27 3.25 3.23
C SER A 722 21.66 4.57 2.55
N CYS A 723 21.30 4.79 1.28
CA CYS A 723 21.49 6.07 0.59
C CYS A 723 20.18 6.62 0.07
N GLY A 724 19.99 7.92 0.25
CA GLY A 724 18.84 8.65 -0.24
C GLY A 724 18.84 8.77 -1.76
N VAL A 725 17.72 9.26 -2.29
CA VAL A 725 17.53 9.48 -3.72
C VAL A 725 18.66 10.37 -4.26
N VAL A 726 19.22 9.95 -5.39
CA VAL A 726 20.26 10.68 -6.11
C VAL A 726 19.63 11.88 -6.81
N GLU A 727 20.08 13.08 -6.44
CA GLU A 727 19.65 14.38 -6.98
C GLU A 727 20.63 14.81 -8.10
N PRO A 728 20.26 14.71 -9.39
CA PRO A 728 21.11 15.15 -10.50
C PRO A 728 21.18 16.67 -10.59
N ASN A 729 22.27 17.19 -11.16
CA ASN A 729 22.54 18.64 -11.33
C ASN A 729 22.41 19.44 -10.03
N THR A 730 22.74 18.82 -8.90
CA THR A 730 22.50 19.35 -7.57
C THR A 730 23.76 19.25 -6.76
N ASP A 731 24.18 20.38 -6.17
CA ASP A 731 25.29 20.47 -5.23
C ASP A 731 24.78 20.84 -3.84
N TYR A 732 25.27 20.14 -2.82
CA TYR A 732 25.04 20.49 -1.43
C TYR A 732 26.20 21.38 -0.99
N VAL A 733 26.00 22.69 -0.90
CA VAL A 733 27.11 23.64 -0.75
C VAL A 733 27.72 23.56 0.66
N GLY A 734 29.03 23.33 0.74
CA GLY A 734 29.79 23.31 1.99
C GLY A 734 29.63 22.00 2.80
N ASN A 735 29.97 22.06 4.09
CA ASN A 735 29.94 20.92 5.02
C ASN A 735 30.81 19.71 4.61
N ASP A 736 31.84 19.93 3.78
CA ASP A 736 32.76 18.88 3.36
C ASP A 736 33.59 18.37 4.56
N VAL A 737 33.50 17.06 4.79
CA VAL A 737 34.24 16.32 5.80
C VAL A 737 35.57 15.84 5.22
N VAL A 738 35.50 15.20 4.06
CA VAL A 738 36.64 14.65 3.34
C VAL A 738 36.26 14.49 1.87
N SER A 739 37.25 14.48 0.99
CA SER A 739 37.03 14.11 -0.40
C SER A 739 37.80 12.84 -0.75
N VAL A 740 37.16 11.94 -1.48
CA VAL A 740 37.76 10.69 -1.95
C VAL A 740 37.54 10.52 -3.45
N ALA A 741 38.32 9.65 -4.08
CA ALA A 741 38.06 9.25 -5.47
C ALA A 741 36.80 8.38 -5.53
N GLY A 742 35.96 8.60 -6.53
CA GLY A 742 34.78 7.76 -6.78
C GLY A 742 34.12 8.15 -8.10
N ALA A 743 34.08 7.21 -9.04
CA ALA A 743 33.60 7.44 -10.39
C ALA A 743 32.07 7.51 -10.44
N THR A 744 31.39 6.85 -9.51
CA THR A 744 29.93 6.72 -9.48
C THR A 744 29.33 7.24 -8.17
N THR A 745 28.01 7.52 -8.19
CA THR A 745 27.24 7.86 -6.98
C THR A 745 27.20 6.72 -5.97
N SER A 746 27.30 5.47 -6.44
CA SER A 746 27.42 4.29 -5.57
C SER A 746 28.73 4.30 -4.79
N ASP A 747 29.86 4.64 -5.44
CA ASP A 747 31.16 4.77 -4.77
C ASP A 747 31.11 5.84 -3.68
N CYS A 748 30.49 6.99 -3.97
CA CYS A 748 30.35 8.08 -3.01
C CYS A 748 29.41 7.71 -1.84
N CYS A 749 28.34 6.99 -2.12
CA CYS A 749 27.44 6.45 -1.11
C CYS A 749 28.16 5.51 -0.15
N GLN A 750 28.92 4.53 -0.67
CA GLN A 750 29.69 3.58 0.14
C GLN A 750 30.80 4.27 0.94
N ALA A 751 31.51 5.21 0.32
CA ALA A 751 32.52 6.00 1.00
C ALA A 751 31.91 6.82 2.14
N CYS A 752 30.74 7.43 1.91
CA CYS A 752 30.02 8.16 2.95
C CYS A 752 29.48 7.23 4.06
N GLN A 753 29.05 6.02 3.74
CA GLN A 753 28.65 5.03 4.76
C GLN A 753 29.81 4.65 5.66
N SER A 754 30.98 4.43 5.07
CA SER A 754 32.22 4.08 5.77
C SER A 754 32.78 5.23 6.59
N GLU A 755 32.53 6.48 6.18
CA GLU A 755 32.92 7.66 6.93
C GLU A 755 31.92 7.96 8.06
N ARG A 756 32.37 7.84 9.31
CA ARG A 756 31.51 7.96 10.50
C ARG A 756 30.77 9.30 10.52
N THR A 757 31.45 10.39 10.17
CA THR A 757 30.92 11.75 10.25
C THR A 757 30.14 12.18 8.99
N CYS A 758 30.11 11.34 7.96
CA CYS A 758 29.38 11.63 6.73
C CYS A 758 27.89 11.27 6.84
N ASN A 759 27.04 12.15 6.30
CA ASN A 759 25.58 11.99 6.20
C ASN A 759 25.03 12.36 4.80
N ALA A 760 25.88 12.86 3.89
CA ALA A 760 25.52 13.18 2.51
C ALA A 760 26.78 13.25 1.64
N TYR A 761 26.65 13.25 0.32
CA TYR A 761 27.78 13.50 -0.58
C TYR A 761 27.36 14.33 -1.80
N SER A 762 28.34 14.95 -2.44
CA SER A 762 28.22 15.53 -3.79
C SER A 762 29.34 14.97 -4.66
N GLN A 763 29.00 14.42 -5.82
CA GLN A 763 29.94 13.84 -6.77
C GLN A 763 30.14 14.81 -7.93
N SER A 764 31.39 15.05 -8.30
CA SER A 764 31.74 15.79 -9.51
C SER A 764 33.04 15.27 -10.10
N GLN A 765 33.06 15.03 -11.41
CA GLN A 765 34.25 14.66 -12.19
C GLN A 765 35.07 13.50 -11.58
N GLY A 766 34.38 12.46 -11.08
CA GLY A 766 35.02 11.28 -10.50
C GLY A 766 35.57 11.45 -9.08
N LYS A 767 35.18 12.54 -8.40
CA LYS A 767 35.52 12.82 -7.00
C LYS A 767 34.25 12.93 -6.15
N CYS A 768 34.27 12.29 -4.99
CA CYS A 768 33.21 12.34 -4.00
C CYS A 768 33.58 13.34 -2.90
N TYR A 769 32.77 14.37 -2.75
CA TYR A 769 32.86 15.32 -1.64
C TYR A 769 31.89 14.86 -0.55
N LEU A 770 32.41 14.15 0.44
CA LEU A 770 31.66 13.59 1.57
C LEU A 770 31.33 14.70 2.56
N LYS A 771 30.09 14.76 3.02
CA LYS A 771 29.55 15.90 3.76
C LYS A 771 28.93 15.48 5.09
N SER A 772 29.06 16.35 6.08
CA SER A 772 28.51 16.12 7.42
C SER A 772 26.99 16.25 7.45
N GLY A 773 26.37 16.82 6.41
CA GLY A 773 24.92 16.92 6.22
C GLY A 773 24.57 17.78 5.01
N ARG A 774 23.30 17.76 4.60
CA ARG A 774 22.78 18.64 3.55
C ARG A 774 22.67 20.08 4.08
N SER A 775 23.20 21.03 3.32
CA SER A 775 23.13 22.46 3.61
C SER A 775 22.29 23.17 2.53
N THR A 776 22.62 24.43 2.21
CA THR A 776 22.14 25.13 1.03
C THR A 776 22.31 24.28 -0.23
N VAL A 777 21.24 24.14 -0.98
CA VAL A 777 21.20 23.37 -2.23
C VAL A 777 21.35 24.35 -3.38
N SER A 778 22.27 24.06 -4.30
CA SER A 778 22.45 24.85 -5.52
C SER A 778 22.38 23.97 -6.76
N THR A 779 21.84 24.52 -7.85
CA THR A 779 21.74 23.81 -9.13
C THR A 779 23.06 23.96 -9.89
N VAL A 780 23.83 22.88 -9.99
CA VAL A 780 25.13 22.87 -10.67
C VAL A 780 25.18 21.71 -11.66
N SER A 781 25.30 22.05 -12.95
CA SER A 781 25.37 21.06 -14.03
C SER A 781 26.56 20.13 -13.86
N GLY A 782 26.33 18.82 -13.97
CA GLY A 782 27.39 17.81 -13.84
C GLY A 782 27.81 17.48 -12.40
N VAL A 783 27.10 18.00 -11.40
CA VAL A 783 27.23 17.58 -9.99
C VAL A 783 26.01 16.75 -9.62
N THR A 784 26.24 15.65 -8.91
CA THR A 784 25.16 14.76 -8.45
C THR A 784 25.30 14.51 -6.96
N SER A 785 24.24 14.74 -6.18
CA SER A 785 24.29 14.65 -4.72
C SER A 785 23.28 13.65 -4.18
N ALA A 786 23.54 13.11 -2.99
CA ALA A 786 22.54 12.33 -2.27
C ALA A 786 22.76 12.39 -0.76
N ARG A 787 21.68 12.19 -0.02
CA ARG A 787 21.72 11.94 1.43
C ARG A 787 22.21 10.51 1.69
N VAL A 788 22.75 10.25 2.87
CA VAL A 788 23.11 8.90 3.32
C VAL A 788 22.37 8.61 4.62
N ASN A 789 21.45 7.66 4.55
CA ASN A 789 20.54 7.28 5.62
C ASN A 789 21.29 6.37 6.61
N LYS A 790 21.59 6.91 7.79
CA LYS A 790 22.20 6.16 8.92
C LYS A 790 21.29 6.15 10.16
N CYS A 791 20.01 6.37 9.94
CA CYS A 791 18.94 6.27 10.95
C CYS A 791 17.92 5.25 10.46
N SER A 792 17.08 4.79 11.39
CA SER A 792 15.97 3.89 11.09
C SER A 792 15.00 4.56 10.12
N THR A 793 14.17 3.75 9.49
CA THR A 793 13.04 4.27 8.71
C THR A 793 12.22 5.24 9.56
N VAL A 794 11.79 6.35 8.95
CA VAL A 794 11.00 7.39 9.61
C VAL A 794 9.60 6.85 9.93
N GLU A 795 9.23 6.88 11.21
CA GLU A 795 7.90 6.58 11.71
C GLU A 795 7.01 7.81 11.53
N VAL A 796 6.10 7.77 10.55
CA VAL A 796 5.16 8.85 10.27
C VAL A 796 3.99 8.79 11.24
N GLY A 797 3.58 9.94 11.77
CA GLY A 797 2.47 10.04 12.72
C GLY A 797 2.86 9.68 14.15
N VAL A 798 4.16 9.57 14.43
CA VAL A 798 4.69 9.14 15.72
C VAL A 798 5.59 10.23 16.29
N ASP A 799 5.28 10.65 17.51
CA ASP A 799 6.10 11.54 18.33
C ASP A 799 6.80 10.72 19.41
N TYR A 800 8.13 10.79 19.47
CA TYR A 800 8.88 10.31 20.62
C TYR A 800 8.79 11.34 21.75
N VAL A 801 8.09 11.00 22.84
CA VAL A 801 7.83 11.92 23.94
C VAL A 801 9.02 11.98 24.90
N GLY A 802 9.46 13.20 25.21
CA GLY A 802 10.54 13.48 26.16
C GLY A 802 11.93 13.20 25.61
N ASN A 803 12.92 13.13 26.51
CA ASN A 803 14.34 12.91 26.19
C ASN A 803 14.97 14.00 25.29
N ASP A 804 14.37 15.19 25.21
CA ASP A 804 14.86 16.29 24.36
C ASP A 804 16.25 16.77 24.81
N LEU A 805 17.17 16.81 23.85
CA LEU A 805 18.54 17.31 24.00
C LEU A 805 18.70 18.71 23.44
N ALA A 806 18.19 18.92 22.24
CA ALA A 806 18.38 20.12 21.45
C ALA A 806 17.32 20.18 20.35
N SER A 807 17.22 21.32 19.69
CA SER A 807 16.41 21.47 18.49
C SER A 807 17.20 22.12 17.36
N ALA A 808 16.86 21.76 16.12
CA ALA A 808 17.45 22.33 14.92
C ALA A 808 16.36 22.55 13.86
N ALA A 809 16.37 23.69 13.18
CA ALA A 809 15.47 23.93 12.05
C ALA A 809 15.88 23.04 10.87
N ALA A 810 14.91 22.45 10.19
CA ALA A 810 15.15 21.54 9.08
C ALA A 810 14.03 21.59 8.04
N PRO A 811 14.35 21.46 6.74
CA PRO A 811 13.33 21.44 5.70
C PRO A 811 12.57 20.11 5.61
N SER A 812 13.10 19.03 6.19
CA SER A 812 12.44 17.71 6.19
C SER A 812 12.89 16.82 7.36
N ALA A 813 12.10 15.79 7.70
CA ALA A 813 12.47 14.80 8.71
C ALA A 813 13.73 14.00 8.33
N GLN A 814 14.02 13.87 7.03
CA GLN A 814 15.20 13.19 6.50
C GLN A 814 16.50 13.96 6.81
N ASP A 815 16.43 15.27 7.07
CA ASP A 815 17.58 16.07 7.50
C ASP A 815 17.91 15.85 8.99
N CYS A 816 16.91 15.50 9.80
CA CYS A 816 17.07 15.35 11.24
C CYS A 816 18.04 14.24 11.64
N CYS A 817 18.21 13.22 10.79
CA CYS A 817 19.20 12.17 11.04
C CYS A 817 20.63 12.74 11.09
N ALA A 818 20.99 13.63 10.16
CA ALA A 818 22.30 14.25 10.15
C ALA A 818 22.51 15.15 11.38
N PHE A 819 21.49 15.95 11.74
CA PHE A 819 21.55 16.79 12.94
C PHE A 819 21.70 15.97 14.22
N CYS A 820 20.97 14.87 14.35
CA CYS A 820 21.09 13.98 15.50
C CYS A 820 22.48 13.34 15.55
N ARG A 821 22.97 12.76 14.44
CA ARG A 821 24.29 12.10 14.42
C ARG A 821 25.48 13.04 14.66
N ASN A 822 25.32 14.32 14.33
CA ASN A 822 26.32 15.35 14.61
C ASN A 822 26.19 15.95 16.02
N THR A 823 25.14 15.61 16.77
CA THR A 823 24.88 16.09 18.14
C THR A 823 25.29 15.03 19.14
N ASN A 824 26.27 15.35 19.99
CA ASN A 824 26.77 14.41 20.98
C ASN A 824 25.64 13.94 21.93
N GLY A 825 25.52 12.62 22.08
CA GLY A 825 24.49 11.99 22.92
C GLY A 825 23.11 11.84 22.28
N CYS A 826 22.89 12.32 21.05
CA CYS A 826 21.61 12.12 20.36
C CYS A 826 21.51 10.73 19.73
N ASN A 827 20.45 10.01 20.07
CA ASN A 827 20.15 8.67 19.54
C ASN A 827 18.77 8.57 18.89
N ALA A 828 17.96 9.62 18.94
CA ALA A 828 16.66 9.69 18.29
C ALA A 828 16.25 11.12 17.97
N TYR A 829 15.26 11.30 17.10
CA TYR A 829 14.64 12.61 16.88
C TYR A 829 13.14 12.48 16.62
N THR A 830 12.41 13.55 16.90
CA THR A 830 11.07 13.82 16.36
C THR A 830 11.16 15.05 15.48
N TYR A 831 10.70 14.98 14.24
CA TYR A 831 10.49 16.13 13.37
C TYR A 831 9.02 16.58 13.42
N GLY A 832 8.79 17.88 13.55
CA GLY A 832 7.47 18.48 13.48
C GLY A 832 7.57 19.99 13.32
N TRP A 833 6.63 20.59 12.59
CA TRP A 833 6.57 22.04 12.37
C TRP A 833 7.89 22.67 11.86
N GLY A 834 8.62 21.98 10.98
CA GLY A 834 9.90 22.47 10.44
C GLY A 834 11.10 22.37 11.40
N THR A 835 10.95 21.66 12.52
CA THR A 835 11.97 21.55 13.56
C THR A 835 12.27 20.09 13.89
N CYS A 836 13.56 19.75 13.96
CA CYS A 836 14.06 18.50 14.52
C CYS A 836 14.25 18.66 16.02
N PHE A 837 13.49 17.92 16.81
CA PHE A 837 13.68 17.77 18.25
C PHE A 837 14.57 16.55 18.52
N LEU A 838 15.86 16.82 18.71
CA LEU A 838 16.93 15.84 18.91
C LEU A 838 16.86 15.28 20.33
N LYS A 839 17.06 13.97 20.50
CA LYS A 839 16.77 13.26 21.75
C LYS A 839 17.87 12.29 22.16
N THR A 840 18.07 12.15 23.47
CA THR A 840 19.04 11.18 24.03
C THR A 840 18.69 9.73 23.74
N ALA A 841 17.41 9.41 23.54
CA ALA A 841 16.93 8.06 23.27
C ALA A 841 15.50 8.09 22.72
N LYS A 842 15.05 6.98 22.12
CA LYS A 842 13.64 6.78 21.77
C LYS A 842 12.81 6.75 23.07
N GLY A 843 12.03 7.81 23.28
CA GLY A 843 11.08 7.92 24.39
C GLY A 843 9.80 7.13 24.16
N ALA A 844 8.81 7.32 25.03
CA ALA A 844 7.48 6.77 24.82
C ALA A 844 6.88 7.31 23.52
N THR A 845 6.24 6.47 22.72
CA THR A 845 5.63 6.91 21.45
C THR A 845 4.22 7.43 21.70
N ARG A 846 3.89 8.59 21.15
CA ARG A 846 2.54 9.15 21.11
C ARG A 846 2.12 9.34 19.66
N ALA A 847 0.90 8.95 19.34
CA ALA A 847 0.32 9.24 18.03
C ALA A 847 0.17 10.76 17.87
N ASN A 848 0.82 11.31 16.85
CA ASN A 848 0.74 12.71 16.46
C ASN A 848 0.97 12.80 14.96
N SER A 849 -0.10 13.10 14.21
CA SER A 849 -0.09 13.12 12.73
C SER A 849 0.88 14.16 12.13
N ALA A 850 1.31 15.17 12.90
CA ALA A 850 2.30 16.15 12.49
C ALA A 850 3.75 15.75 12.81
N ALA A 851 3.96 14.62 13.50
CA ALA A 851 5.26 14.16 13.96
C ALA A 851 5.83 13.04 13.07
N GLN A 852 7.13 13.11 12.82
CA GLN A 852 7.90 12.10 12.08
C GLN A 852 9.15 11.77 12.87
N SER A 853 9.28 10.55 13.39
CA SER A 853 10.35 10.20 14.32
C SER A 853 11.24 9.08 13.80
N ALA A 854 12.52 9.10 14.16
CA ALA A 854 13.44 7.99 13.86
C ALA A 854 14.55 7.88 14.91
N THR A 855 15.23 6.73 14.90
CA THR A 855 16.37 6.43 15.78
C THR A 855 17.66 6.35 14.98
N VAL A 856 18.79 6.73 15.58
CA VAL A 856 20.10 6.53 14.96
C VAL A 856 20.41 5.03 14.97
N VAL A 857 20.79 4.47 13.83
CA VAL A 857 21.20 3.06 13.72
C VAL A 857 22.68 3.00 14.06
N ALA A 858 23.03 2.16 15.04
CA ALA A 858 24.40 2.01 15.54
C ALA A 858 25.36 1.43 14.51
#